data_AF-A0A2B4SBF3-F1
#
_entry.id   AF-A0A2B4SBF3-F1
#
_cell.length_a   1.000
_cell.length_b   1.000
_cell.length_c   1.000
_cell.angle_alpha   90.00
_cell.angle_beta   90.00
_cell.angle_gamma   90.00
#
_symmetry.space_group_name_H-M   'P 1'
#
loop_
_entity.id
_entity.type
_entity.pdbx_description
1 polymer ?
#
loop_
_entity_poly.entity_id
_entity_poly.type
_entity_poly.pdbx_seq_one_letter_code
_entity_poly.pdbx_strand_id
1 'polypeptide(L)'
;MQNSQVKRAIQNSANSTKANEYENSMKPTLIFLLLESCILLVAQKVYDYLGCWKDNNSIPQIRFTPPEQQSYILLLRQCSKAAYSRGFPVFGVVNNSACVGSVHGALTYMRYGTSTKCHNGTGGLNAMDVYSLDGMTGSKSLFYEEDQEKRNFISDLYNSAYGDHVSNNVMGALNNALNQNTVIPANAARHPLVKNGRVKPLMLQPLFKEIDERDFGAYRPPTGGINILTNPGFEQPLVNDPIKGWSCQGETDDPRGGYIARYSRQRPKEGIHSGICLARLSEWAGPGQYIGNRVLPGRVYKFMGWTRLLDRKKTGDVHSLELWIRFKKRGDKKQKSKRLAKRTKYSQDYGWVRWHTAFEMPAAKAGFQYMFIYFKGPKPTVDILLDDLYLGEVLQRPDWKEHSDAHIDKYRKRNVRLRYVSLQGSFNYKISDEAVDFLQTHNFMQWDVNNEMLHGSFFADREGVTIRDWMYQAAARAEPDVDLFINDFDVVENGQLTQALLEEAKDLLLRGIPLDGIGVQGHFTGHVNPSLLQYRLNMLSEARIPIWLTEVDVLEKDPVKRADSLETVMRTAFSTPGVQGLILWSFWDHSSWRGPYTSLVEGNDWKINAAGLRYRSLLKQWTTHLAISATSIDQSDAYFDFRGFLGDYEVFLHLPNGQNVTHTFTLDPGNGQLHINVPLPVSTIVKSSSQAASKFPTDAHFTPNAPQFTFNQVQPGFKDFSDEDEQEKDDEFPESKEVSQSKLTDTFRSSIGAYVGCFHNSDPLQQLKHRYEGHPAMVPDICVDHCGSNGFTFAGLLMASECLCGFYFSRESKVRNEECMLPCQGDYERSCGGQKYIAIYSTS
;
A
#
# COMPACT_ATOMS: atom_id res chain seq x y z
N MET A 1 -68.65 39.34 -14.55
CA MET A 1 -69.93 38.76 -14.08
C MET A 1 -69.74 37.25 -14.11
N GLN A 2 -69.76 36.45 -13.05
CA GLN A 2 -70.42 36.51 -11.75
C GLN A 2 -69.42 36.04 -10.66
N ASN A 3 -69.03 36.93 -9.74
CA ASN A 3 -68.27 36.57 -8.53
C ASN A 3 -68.89 37.25 -7.28
N SER A 4 -70.20 37.48 -7.31
CA SER A 4 -70.94 38.25 -6.30
C SER A 4 -72.22 37.58 -5.78
N GLN A 5 -72.55 36.36 -6.23
CA GLN A 5 -73.75 35.64 -5.75
C GLN A 5 -73.44 34.43 -4.84
N VAL A 6 -72.24 33.83 -4.91
CA VAL A 6 -71.86 32.73 -3.99
C VAL A 6 -71.43 33.25 -2.60
N LYS A 7 -70.88 34.47 -2.52
CA LYS A 7 -70.52 35.12 -1.25
C LYS A 7 -71.72 35.58 -0.40
N ARG A 8 -72.95 35.64 -0.95
CA ARG A 8 -74.18 35.95 -0.18
C ARG A 8 -74.91 34.72 0.37
N ALA A 9 -74.57 33.49 -0.05
CA ALA A 9 -75.20 32.28 0.47
C ALA A 9 -74.54 31.76 1.76
N ILE A 10 -73.27 32.10 1.99
CA ILE A 10 -72.49 31.63 3.16
C ILE A 10 -72.71 32.54 4.39
N GLN A 11 -73.27 33.74 4.21
CA GLN A 11 -73.52 34.70 5.29
C GLN A 11 -74.90 34.56 5.98
N ASN A 12 -75.76 33.64 5.54
CA ASN A 12 -77.14 33.50 6.06
C ASN A 12 -77.47 32.14 6.73
N SER A 13 -76.51 31.24 6.97
CA SER A 13 -76.78 30.01 7.74
C SER A 13 -76.14 29.94 9.12
N ALA A 14 -75.38 30.97 9.52
CA ALA A 14 -74.87 31.11 10.87
C ALA A 14 -75.87 31.89 11.73
N ASN A 15 -77.03 31.29 12.04
CA ASN A 15 -77.91 31.66 13.16
C ASN A 15 -79.18 30.78 13.20
N SER A 16 -79.12 29.62 13.86
CA SER A 16 -80.20 29.19 14.78
C SER A 16 -79.83 27.90 15.49
N THR A 17 -79.85 27.98 16.82
CA THR A 17 -79.86 26.91 17.80
C THR A 17 -81.06 25.96 17.65
N LYS A 18 -80.84 24.65 17.70
CA LYS A 18 -81.52 23.69 18.60
C LYS A 18 -81.15 22.24 18.27
N ALA A 19 -81.13 21.46 19.34
CA ALA A 19 -80.67 20.08 19.46
C ALA A 19 -81.70 19.05 18.96
N ASN A 20 -81.20 17.83 18.78
CA ASN A 20 -81.83 16.51 18.92
C ASN A 20 -83.20 16.27 18.28
N GLU A 21 -83.26 15.26 17.40
CA GLU A 21 -84.25 14.17 17.45
C GLU A 21 -83.83 13.02 16.51
N TYR A 22 -83.73 11.80 17.08
CA TYR A 22 -83.85 10.45 16.49
C TYR A 22 -83.21 10.18 15.11
N GLU A 23 -82.08 9.48 15.00
CA GLU A 23 -81.87 8.04 15.25
C GLU A 23 -82.82 7.09 14.46
N ASN A 24 -82.19 6.24 13.64
CA ASN A 24 -82.70 5.03 12.96
C ASN A 24 -83.45 5.15 11.63
N SER A 25 -82.71 5.01 10.52
CA SER A 25 -82.94 3.96 9.51
C SER A 25 -82.07 4.17 8.26
N MET A 26 -80.79 3.76 8.29
CA MET A 26 -80.11 3.29 7.09
C MET A 26 -79.01 2.29 7.50
N LYS A 27 -79.13 1.06 6.99
CA LYS A 27 -78.35 -0.12 7.41
C LYS A 27 -76.86 0.02 7.08
N PRO A 28 -75.94 -0.46 7.95
CA PRO A 28 -74.48 -0.37 7.77
C PRO A 28 -73.91 -1.14 6.56
N THR A 29 -74.75 -1.92 5.87
CA THR A 29 -74.34 -2.73 4.70
C THR A 29 -74.15 -1.90 3.43
N LEU A 30 -74.84 -0.75 3.28
CA LEU A 30 -74.69 0.12 2.11
C LEU A 30 -73.46 1.03 2.22
N ILE A 31 -73.06 1.38 3.45
CA ILE A 31 -71.85 2.15 3.74
C ILE A 31 -70.60 1.28 3.53
N PHE A 32 -70.66 -0.03 3.87
CA PHE A 32 -69.56 -0.96 3.60
C PHE A 32 -69.35 -1.25 2.10
N LEU A 33 -70.42 -1.38 1.32
CA LEU A 33 -70.31 -1.61 -0.14
C LEU A 33 -69.90 -0.36 -0.93
N LEU A 34 -70.24 0.84 -0.44
CA LEU A 34 -69.76 2.11 -1.01
C LEU A 34 -68.32 2.44 -0.56
N LEU A 35 -67.88 1.97 0.61
CA LEU A 35 -66.48 2.08 1.04
C LEU A 35 -65.55 1.10 0.30
N GLU A 36 -65.97 -0.13 0.01
CA GLU A 36 -65.14 -1.06 -0.79
C GLU A 36 -65.02 -0.65 -2.27
N SER A 37 -66.06 -0.05 -2.86
CA SER A 37 -65.99 0.48 -4.23
C SER A 37 -65.24 1.81 -4.34
N CYS A 38 -65.11 2.58 -3.27
CA CYS A 38 -64.23 3.76 -3.22
C CYS A 38 -62.78 3.44 -2.79
N ILE A 39 -62.53 2.37 -2.04
CA ILE A 39 -61.18 1.96 -1.62
C ILE A 39 -60.43 1.22 -2.75
N LEU A 40 -61.13 0.66 -3.74
CA LEU A 40 -60.51 0.07 -4.93
C LEU A 40 -60.14 1.07 -6.05
N LEU A 41 -60.48 2.36 -5.92
CA LEU A 41 -60.23 3.37 -6.96
C LEU A 41 -59.28 4.52 -6.55
N VAL A 42 -58.70 4.49 -5.35
CA VAL A 42 -57.56 5.35 -4.99
C VAL A 42 -56.33 4.49 -4.70
N ALA A 43 -55.94 3.67 -5.67
CA ALA A 43 -54.59 3.14 -5.69
C ALA A 43 -53.65 4.24 -6.17
N GLN A 44 -53.01 4.95 -5.22
CA GLN A 44 -51.94 5.90 -5.51
C GLN A 44 -50.91 5.24 -6.43
N LYS A 45 -50.64 5.89 -7.56
CA LYS A 45 -49.64 5.48 -8.53
C LYS A 45 -48.26 5.68 -7.89
N VAL A 46 -47.55 4.60 -7.57
CA VAL A 46 -46.29 4.60 -6.78
C VAL A 46 -45.04 4.85 -7.67
N TYR A 47 -45.23 5.24 -8.93
CA TYR A 47 -44.14 5.39 -9.90
C TYR A 47 -44.57 6.16 -11.15
N ASP A 48 -43.62 6.84 -11.79
CA ASP A 48 -43.80 7.60 -13.03
C ASP A 48 -43.14 6.91 -14.21
N TYR A 49 -43.84 6.79 -15.33
CA TYR A 49 -43.29 6.18 -16.54
C TYR A 49 -42.30 7.13 -17.24
N LEU A 50 -41.08 6.65 -17.46
CA LEU A 50 -39.98 7.40 -18.07
C LEU A 50 -39.77 7.06 -19.56
N GLY A 51 -40.49 6.07 -20.09
CA GLY A 51 -40.44 5.72 -21.51
C GLY A 51 -39.85 4.34 -21.82
N CYS A 52 -39.80 4.03 -23.12
CA CYS A 52 -39.29 2.79 -23.68
C CYS A 52 -37.85 2.97 -24.19
N TRP A 53 -36.96 2.06 -23.80
CA TRP A 53 -35.52 2.16 -24.03
C TRP A 53 -34.96 0.85 -24.55
N LYS A 54 -33.89 0.89 -25.35
CA LYS A 54 -33.25 -0.35 -25.81
C LYS A 54 -32.60 -1.06 -24.61
N ASP A 55 -32.90 -2.34 -24.45
CA ASP A 55 -32.34 -3.21 -23.42
C ASP A 55 -31.22 -4.06 -24.02
N ASN A 56 -29.98 -3.64 -23.74
CA ASN A 56 -28.77 -4.43 -23.95
C ASN A 56 -27.99 -4.47 -22.62
N ASN A 57 -28.70 -4.79 -21.52
CA ASN A 57 -28.23 -4.66 -20.14
C ASN A 57 -27.92 -3.21 -19.74
N SER A 58 -28.78 -2.27 -20.14
CA SER A 58 -28.67 -0.83 -19.81
C SER A 58 -28.91 -0.55 -18.33
N ILE A 59 -29.63 -1.40 -17.60
CA ILE A 59 -29.73 -1.37 -16.13
C ILE A 59 -29.06 -2.66 -15.59
N PRO A 60 -27.81 -2.59 -15.12
CA PRO A 60 -26.95 -3.78 -14.96
C PRO A 60 -27.12 -4.57 -13.64
N GLN A 61 -28.27 -4.50 -12.96
CA GLN A 61 -28.44 -5.16 -11.65
C GLN A 61 -29.83 -5.80 -11.45
N ILE A 62 -29.83 -6.82 -10.59
CA ILE A 62 -30.92 -7.71 -10.13
C ILE A 62 -32.11 -7.79 -11.10
N ARG A 63 -32.11 -8.86 -11.91
CA ARG A 63 -33.32 -9.36 -12.58
C ARG A 63 -34.10 -10.18 -11.58
N PHE A 64 -35.39 -9.90 -11.40
CA PHE A 64 -36.28 -10.78 -10.66
C PHE A 64 -37.59 -10.96 -11.41
N THR A 65 -38.13 -12.16 -11.34
CA THR A 65 -39.34 -12.57 -12.02
C THR A 65 -40.44 -12.76 -10.97
N PRO A 66 -41.53 -11.99 -11.02
CA PRO A 66 -42.72 -12.25 -10.22
C PRO A 66 -43.34 -13.63 -10.49
N PRO A 67 -44.18 -14.15 -9.58
CA PRO A 67 -44.91 -15.40 -9.80
C PRO A 67 -45.78 -15.36 -11.07
N GLU A 68 -45.89 -16.50 -11.78
CA GLU A 68 -46.57 -16.62 -13.08
C GLU A 68 -48.07 -16.26 -13.04
N GLN A 69 -48.60 -15.76 -14.18
CA GLN A 69 -49.99 -15.39 -14.45
C GLN A 69 -50.56 -14.19 -13.65
N GLN A 70 -49.90 -13.02 -13.71
CA GLN A 70 -50.39 -11.80 -13.08
C GLN A 70 -50.64 -10.66 -14.08
N SER A 71 -51.61 -9.80 -13.77
CA SER A 71 -51.91 -8.57 -14.52
C SER A 71 -50.69 -7.63 -14.58
N TYR A 72 -50.50 -6.91 -15.69
CA TYR A 72 -49.40 -5.94 -15.88
C TYR A 72 -49.34 -4.88 -14.78
N ILE A 73 -50.50 -4.54 -14.18
CA ILE A 73 -50.59 -3.60 -13.05
C ILE A 73 -49.94 -4.18 -11.78
N LEU A 74 -50.12 -5.48 -11.53
CA LEU A 74 -49.53 -6.17 -10.38
C LEU A 74 -48.02 -6.35 -10.55
N LEU A 75 -47.58 -6.68 -11.77
CA LEU A 75 -46.16 -6.73 -12.14
C LEU A 75 -45.45 -5.41 -11.82
N LEU A 76 -45.99 -4.28 -12.31
CA LEU A 76 -45.38 -2.96 -12.08
C LEU A 76 -45.34 -2.57 -10.59
N ARG A 77 -46.37 -2.90 -9.81
CA ARG A 77 -46.38 -2.67 -8.35
C ARG A 77 -45.36 -3.51 -7.59
N GLN A 78 -45.13 -4.74 -8.02
CA GLN A 78 -44.11 -5.59 -7.39
C GLN A 78 -42.71 -5.13 -7.79
N CYS A 79 -42.50 -4.77 -9.06
CA CYS A 79 -41.24 -4.18 -9.49
C CYS A 79 -40.91 -2.90 -8.71
N SER A 80 -41.90 -2.02 -8.54
CA SER A 80 -41.73 -0.76 -7.82
C SER A 80 -41.41 -0.97 -6.33
N LYS A 81 -42.16 -1.84 -5.64
CA LYS A 81 -41.92 -2.16 -4.23
C LYS A 81 -40.54 -2.79 -4.01
N ALA A 82 -40.16 -3.72 -4.88
CA ALA A 82 -38.87 -4.39 -4.80
C ALA A 82 -37.70 -3.43 -5.09
N ALA A 83 -37.85 -2.51 -6.04
CA ALA A 83 -36.87 -1.48 -6.33
C ALA A 83 -36.77 -0.43 -5.20
N TYR A 84 -37.91 -0.01 -4.63
CA TYR A 84 -37.97 0.90 -3.49
C TYR A 84 -37.29 0.31 -2.25
N SER A 85 -37.59 -0.96 -1.91
CA SER A 85 -36.96 -1.66 -0.79
C SER A 85 -35.44 -1.83 -0.93
N ARG A 86 -34.90 -1.64 -2.13
CA ARG A 86 -33.48 -1.75 -2.47
C ARG A 86 -32.82 -0.38 -2.69
N GLY A 87 -33.55 0.71 -2.47
CA GLY A 87 -33.06 2.08 -2.64
C GLY A 87 -32.78 2.46 -4.10
N PHE A 88 -33.46 1.83 -5.06
CA PHE A 88 -33.28 2.15 -6.47
C PHE A 88 -34.11 3.38 -6.86
N PRO A 89 -33.54 4.38 -7.54
CA PRO A 89 -34.28 5.56 -7.96
C PRO A 89 -35.24 5.29 -9.13
N VAL A 90 -34.96 4.26 -9.93
CA VAL A 90 -35.82 3.80 -11.03
C VAL A 90 -35.81 2.27 -11.08
N PHE A 91 -36.84 1.72 -11.71
CA PHE A 91 -36.88 0.31 -12.13
C PHE A 91 -37.30 0.22 -13.59
N GLY A 92 -36.96 -0.89 -14.24
CA GLY A 92 -37.44 -1.21 -15.57
C GLY A 92 -38.15 -2.55 -15.60
N VAL A 93 -38.91 -2.79 -16.65
CA VAL A 93 -39.53 -4.09 -16.94
C VAL A 93 -39.09 -4.54 -18.33
N VAL A 94 -38.65 -5.79 -18.42
CA VAL A 94 -38.16 -6.44 -19.65
C VAL A 94 -38.97 -7.70 -19.93
N ASN A 95 -39.21 -7.97 -21.22
CA ASN A 95 -39.84 -9.20 -21.70
C ASN A 95 -41.17 -9.58 -21.01
N ASN A 96 -41.98 -8.60 -20.63
CA ASN A 96 -43.31 -8.78 -20.03
C ASN A 96 -43.36 -9.49 -18.66
N SER A 97 -42.21 -9.83 -18.06
CA SER A 97 -42.20 -10.65 -16.84
C SER A 97 -41.03 -10.41 -15.91
N ALA A 98 -39.96 -9.73 -16.33
CA ALA A 98 -38.79 -9.54 -15.48
C ALA A 98 -38.61 -8.06 -15.12
N CYS A 99 -38.39 -7.79 -13.84
CA CYS A 99 -38.05 -6.47 -13.34
C CYS A 99 -36.53 -6.30 -13.37
N VAL A 100 -36.04 -5.14 -13.79
CA VAL A 100 -34.64 -4.72 -13.70
C VAL A 100 -34.54 -3.50 -12.81
N GLY A 101 -33.46 -3.37 -12.05
CA GLY A 101 -33.33 -2.24 -11.13
C GLY A 101 -31.90 -2.04 -10.67
N SER A 102 -31.52 -0.78 -10.49
CA SER A 102 -30.19 -0.45 -9.98
C SER A 102 -30.25 0.88 -9.25
N VAL A 103 -29.42 1.05 -8.23
CA VAL A 103 -29.15 2.35 -7.60
C VAL A 103 -28.72 3.41 -8.63
N HIS A 104 -28.18 2.99 -9.77
CA HIS A 104 -27.73 3.88 -10.86
C HIS A 104 -28.70 3.88 -12.06
N GLY A 105 -29.83 3.17 -11.96
CA GLY A 105 -30.73 2.96 -13.09
C GLY A 105 -31.19 4.25 -13.74
N ALA A 106 -31.38 5.33 -12.96
CA ALA A 106 -31.81 6.66 -13.42
C ALA A 106 -30.83 7.32 -14.39
N LEU A 107 -29.58 6.85 -14.43
CA LEU A 107 -28.51 7.40 -15.25
C LEU A 107 -28.16 6.47 -16.42
N THR A 108 -28.40 5.17 -16.28
CA THR A 108 -27.94 4.16 -17.24
C THR A 108 -29.03 3.69 -18.20
N TYR A 109 -30.31 3.88 -17.86
CA TYR A 109 -31.42 3.37 -18.67
C TYR A 109 -31.46 3.92 -20.11
N MET A 110 -30.96 5.15 -20.30
CA MET A 110 -30.93 5.83 -21.60
C MET A 110 -29.75 5.44 -22.50
N ARG A 111 -28.82 4.60 -22.00
CA ARG A 111 -27.51 4.29 -22.60
C ARG A 111 -27.54 3.87 -24.06
N TYR A 112 -28.59 3.15 -24.49
CA TYR A 112 -28.71 2.62 -25.85
C TYR A 112 -29.76 3.36 -26.70
N GLY A 113 -30.27 4.49 -26.18
CA GLY A 113 -31.30 5.29 -26.83
C GLY A 113 -32.71 4.71 -26.67
N THR A 114 -33.68 5.48 -27.11
CA THR A 114 -35.10 5.13 -27.06
C THR A 114 -35.39 3.92 -27.96
N SER A 115 -36.41 3.16 -27.60
CA SER A 115 -36.93 2.05 -28.38
C SER A 115 -38.43 2.25 -28.64
N THR A 116 -38.93 1.63 -29.70
CA THR A 116 -40.38 1.54 -29.98
C THR A 116 -40.90 0.12 -29.79
N LYS A 117 -40.02 -0.81 -29.36
CA LYS A 117 -40.33 -2.24 -29.24
C LYS A 117 -40.94 -2.64 -27.89
N CYS A 118 -41.24 -1.68 -27.02
CA CYS A 118 -41.91 -2.00 -25.75
C CYS A 118 -43.42 -2.10 -25.91
N HIS A 119 -44.05 -2.93 -25.10
CA HIS A 119 -45.48 -3.18 -25.14
C HIS A 119 -46.09 -2.97 -23.75
N ASN A 120 -47.12 -2.14 -23.66
CA ASN A 120 -47.96 -1.94 -22.46
C ASN A 120 -47.19 -1.64 -21.16
N GLY A 121 -46.02 -1.02 -21.24
CA GLY A 121 -45.25 -0.67 -20.06
C GLY A 121 -44.45 -1.83 -19.47
N THR A 122 -44.35 -2.97 -20.14
CA THR A 122 -43.67 -4.17 -19.63
C THR A 122 -42.43 -4.57 -20.44
N GLY A 123 -41.91 -3.65 -21.25
CA GLY A 123 -40.75 -3.87 -22.12
C GLY A 123 -41.11 -4.67 -23.37
N GLY A 124 -40.10 -5.19 -24.06
CA GLY A 124 -40.25 -6.03 -25.25
C GLY A 124 -38.91 -6.53 -25.77
N LEU A 125 -38.87 -7.11 -26.97
CA LEU A 125 -37.66 -7.77 -27.48
C LEU A 125 -36.50 -6.75 -27.61
N ASN A 126 -35.45 -6.94 -26.81
CA ASN A 126 -34.31 -6.02 -26.66
C ASN A 126 -34.74 -4.59 -26.26
N ALA A 127 -35.81 -4.46 -25.49
CA ALA A 127 -36.34 -3.18 -25.01
C ALA A 127 -36.91 -3.29 -23.59
N MET A 128 -36.81 -2.21 -22.82
CA MET A 128 -37.35 -2.11 -21.47
C MET A 128 -38.17 -0.84 -21.30
N ASP A 129 -39.26 -0.96 -20.55
CA ASP A 129 -40.02 0.18 -20.07
C ASP A 129 -39.48 0.59 -18.70
N VAL A 130 -39.22 1.87 -18.50
CA VAL A 130 -38.52 2.38 -17.31
C VAL A 130 -39.43 3.31 -16.51
N TYR A 131 -39.31 3.27 -15.19
CA TYR A 131 -40.18 3.95 -14.25
C TYR A 131 -39.40 4.58 -13.10
N SER A 132 -39.70 5.82 -12.74
CA SER A 132 -39.18 6.52 -11.57
C SER A 132 -40.00 6.19 -10.32
N LEU A 133 -39.33 6.14 -9.17
CA LEU A 133 -39.94 5.97 -7.85
C LEU A 133 -40.13 7.28 -7.07
N ASP A 134 -39.82 8.44 -7.67
CA ASP A 134 -39.96 9.78 -7.05
C ASP A 134 -41.42 10.17 -6.74
N GLY A 135 -42.42 9.38 -7.14
CA GLY A 135 -43.85 9.65 -6.97
C GLY A 135 -44.46 9.25 -5.61
N MET A 136 -43.67 8.89 -4.59
CA MET A 136 -44.21 8.60 -3.23
C MET A 136 -44.63 9.89 -2.51
N THR A 137 -45.79 10.44 -2.88
CA THR A 137 -46.47 11.48 -2.12
C THR A 137 -47.70 10.88 -1.46
N GLY A 138 -47.52 10.28 -0.28
CA GLY A 138 -48.59 9.47 0.32
C GLY A 138 -48.46 9.06 1.79
N SER A 139 -47.71 9.76 2.63
CA SER A 139 -48.00 9.87 4.07
C SER A 139 -47.24 11.05 4.65
N LYS A 140 -47.98 12.05 5.16
CA LYS A 140 -47.41 13.13 5.96
C LYS A 140 -46.94 12.55 7.29
N SER A 141 -45.62 12.49 7.50
CA SER A 141 -44.91 12.95 8.71
C SER A 141 -43.53 12.30 8.80
N LEU A 142 -42.52 13.12 9.12
CA LEU A 142 -41.06 12.88 9.24
C LEU A 142 -40.28 13.25 7.97
N PHE A 143 -39.15 13.94 8.13
CA PHE A 143 -38.17 14.36 7.12
C PHE A 143 -38.46 15.69 6.38
N TYR A 144 -38.24 16.81 7.08
CA TYR A 144 -38.19 18.16 6.50
C TYR A 144 -36.74 18.62 6.15
N GLU A 145 -35.73 17.75 6.29
CA GLU A 145 -34.31 18.05 6.03
C GLU A 145 -33.77 17.54 4.67
N GLU A 146 -34.34 16.48 4.07
CA GLU A 146 -33.83 15.85 2.83
C GLU A 146 -34.03 16.69 1.54
N ASP A 147 -34.98 17.62 1.54
CA ASP A 147 -35.35 18.41 0.36
C ASP A 147 -34.38 19.58 0.09
N GLN A 148 -33.76 20.11 1.15
CA GLN A 148 -32.74 21.15 1.06
C GLN A 148 -31.44 20.57 0.49
N GLU A 149 -31.11 19.34 0.90
CA GLU A 149 -29.97 18.61 0.37
C GLU A 149 -30.13 18.49 -1.14
N LYS A 150 -31.12 17.74 -1.65
CA LYS A 150 -31.34 17.47 -3.10
C LYS A 150 -31.15 18.71 -4.00
N ARG A 151 -31.67 19.89 -3.61
CA ARG A 151 -31.51 21.15 -4.34
C ARG A 151 -30.04 21.63 -4.44
N ASN A 152 -29.25 21.47 -3.38
CA ASN A 152 -27.86 21.93 -3.33
C ASN A 152 -26.90 21.08 -4.21
N PHE A 153 -27.17 19.79 -4.46
CA PHE A 153 -26.35 18.93 -5.36
C PHE A 153 -26.54 19.27 -6.81
N ILE A 154 -27.78 19.58 -7.17
CA ILE A 154 -28.15 20.00 -8.51
C ILE A 154 -27.46 21.33 -8.85
N SER A 155 -27.34 22.23 -7.85
CA SER A 155 -26.56 23.47 -7.94
C SER A 155 -25.04 23.22 -8.11
N ASP A 156 -24.43 22.34 -7.33
CA ASP A 156 -23.00 21.99 -7.45
C ASP A 156 -22.66 21.36 -8.82
N LEU A 157 -23.53 20.45 -9.29
CA LEU A 157 -23.39 19.81 -10.61
C LEU A 157 -23.45 20.87 -11.73
N TYR A 158 -24.33 21.87 -11.59
CA TYR A 158 -24.48 22.99 -12.53
C TYR A 158 -23.24 23.89 -12.59
N ASN A 159 -22.74 24.30 -11.43
CA ASN A 159 -21.59 25.20 -11.30
C ASN A 159 -20.25 24.50 -11.65
N SER A 160 -20.20 23.17 -11.64
CA SER A 160 -19.00 22.41 -12.03
C SER A 160 -18.72 22.41 -13.54
N ALA A 161 -19.75 22.67 -14.37
CA ALA A 161 -19.68 22.56 -15.83
C ALA A 161 -19.46 23.90 -16.56
N TYR A 162 -19.80 25.04 -15.95
CA TYR A 162 -19.68 26.38 -16.53
C TYR A 162 -19.33 27.40 -15.43
N GLY A 163 -18.15 28.01 -15.52
CA GLY A 163 -17.61 28.92 -14.50
C GLY A 163 -18.37 30.26 -14.34
N ASP A 164 -18.02 30.97 -13.27
CA ASP A 164 -18.62 32.19 -12.73
C ASP A 164 -18.95 33.28 -13.76
N HIS A 165 -20.19 33.33 -14.23
CA HIS A 165 -20.80 34.56 -14.76
C HIS A 165 -22.33 34.49 -14.69
N VAL A 166 -22.92 35.00 -13.61
CA VAL A 166 -24.35 35.36 -13.60
C VAL A 166 -24.55 36.69 -12.87
N SER A 167 -24.99 37.72 -13.60
CA SER A 167 -25.42 39.01 -13.03
C SER A 167 -26.91 38.99 -12.66
N ASN A 168 -27.29 39.90 -11.76
CA ASN A 168 -28.53 39.93 -10.95
C ASN A 168 -29.88 40.03 -11.70
N ASN A 169 -29.96 39.93 -13.02
CA ASN A 169 -31.21 40.14 -13.79
C ASN A 169 -31.91 38.86 -14.29
N VAL A 170 -31.46 37.66 -13.90
CA VAL A 170 -32.02 36.38 -14.38
C VAL A 170 -33.27 35.94 -13.60
N MET A 171 -33.45 36.38 -12.35
CA MET A 171 -34.59 35.97 -11.50
C MET A 171 -35.94 36.55 -11.95
N GLY A 172 -35.95 37.72 -12.61
CA GLY A 172 -37.18 38.35 -13.11
C GLY A 172 -37.77 37.70 -14.36
N ALA A 173 -36.92 37.15 -15.23
CA ALA A 173 -37.33 36.49 -16.46
C ALA A 173 -37.89 35.07 -16.22
N LEU A 174 -37.47 34.41 -15.13
CA LEU A 174 -37.88 33.04 -14.80
C LEU A 174 -39.35 32.97 -14.33
N ASN A 175 -39.82 34.01 -13.61
CA ASN A 175 -41.17 34.04 -13.02
C ASN A 175 -42.30 34.23 -14.05
N ASN A 176 -42.05 34.95 -15.15
CA ASN A 176 -43.08 35.18 -16.17
C ASN A 176 -43.30 33.96 -17.09
N ALA A 177 -42.33 33.04 -17.17
CA ALA A 177 -42.46 31.79 -17.94
C ALA A 177 -43.13 30.64 -17.15
N LEU A 178 -43.57 30.85 -15.90
CA LEU A 178 -44.23 29.84 -15.06
C LEU A 178 -45.71 29.58 -15.39
N ASN A 179 -46.40 30.47 -16.12
CA ASN A 179 -47.87 30.57 -16.06
C ASN A 179 -48.69 30.06 -17.26
N GLN A 180 -48.15 29.27 -18.21
CA GLN A 180 -48.97 28.72 -19.31
C GLN A 180 -48.73 27.23 -19.58
N ASN A 181 -49.76 26.43 -19.26
CA ASN A 181 -50.07 25.02 -19.55
C ASN A 181 -49.06 24.15 -20.34
N THR A 182 -48.38 23.22 -19.65
CA THR A 182 -48.23 21.78 -20.00
C THR A 182 -47.45 21.04 -18.90
N VAL A 183 -47.80 19.77 -18.65
CA VAL A 183 -47.42 19.00 -17.44
C VAL A 183 -46.08 18.26 -17.59
N ILE A 184 -45.06 18.75 -16.90
CA ILE A 184 -43.92 18.02 -16.27
C ILE A 184 -43.84 18.59 -14.83
N PRO A 185 -43.54 17.81 -13.78
CA PRO A 185 -43.38 18.34 -12.43
C PRO A 185 -42.40 19.52 -12.42
N ALA A 186 -42.86 20.65 -11.88
CA ALA A 186 -42.35 21.99 -12.13
C ALA A 186 -40.87 22.24 -11.77
N ASN A 187 -40.23 21.31 -11.06
CA ASN A 187 -38.94 21.51 -10.41
C ASN A 187 -37.76 20.96 -11.25
N ALA A 188 -38.01 20.05 -12.20
CA ALA A 188 -36.96 19.41 -13.01
C ALA A 188 -36.83 19.97 -14.44
N ALA A 189 -37.90 20.58 -14.98
CA ALA A 189 -37.94 21.07 -16.36
C ALA A 189 -37.25 22.44 -16.60
N ARG A 190 -36.82 23.13 -15.53
CA ARG A 190 -36.26 24.51 -15.59
C ARG A 190 -34.79 24.60 -15.22
N HIS A 191 -34.14 23.46 -15.02
CA HIS A 191 -32.74 23.42 -14.59
C HIS A 191 -31.80 23.79 -15.75
N PRO A 192 -30.93 24.80 -15.63
CA PRO A 192 -30.17 25.29 -16.77
C PRO A 192 -29.05 24.34 -17.27
N LEU A 193 -28.72 23.23 -16.57
CA LEU A 193 -27.85 22.15 -17.13
C LEU A 193 -28.59 21.36 -18.21
N VAL A 194 -29.91 21.60 -18.34
CA VAL A 194 -30.81 20.93 -19.25
C VAL A 194 -31.28 21.98 -20.26
N LYS A 195 -30.41 22.28 -21.24
CA LYS A 195 -30.84 22.96 -22.47
C LYS A 195 -31.12 21.87 -23.51
N ASN A 196 -32.39 21.75 -23.95
CA ASN A 196 -32.89 20.72 -24.88
C ASN A 196 -32.81 19.26 -24.37
N GLY A 197 -32.96 19.00 -23.07
CA GLY A 197 -33.10 17.62 -22.56
C GLY A 197 -31.82 16.77 -22.61
N ARG A 198 -30.63 17.38 -22.75
CA ARG A 198 -29.35 16.66 -22.71
C ARG A 198 -28.42 17.31 -21.69
N VAL A 199 -28.10 16.56 -20.63
CA VAL A 199 -26.80 16.70 -19.96
C VAL A 199 -25.77 16.34 -21.02
N LYS A 200 -24.90 17.27 -21.45
CA LYS A 200 -23.65 16.85 -22.07
C LYS A 200 -22.72 16.54 -20.90
N PRO A 201 -22.48 15.26 -20.59
CA PRO A 201 -21.45 14.96 -19.61
C PRO A 201 -20.14 15.56 -20.14
N LEU A 202 -19.22 15.91 -19.25
CA LEU A 202 -17.81 15.75 -19.62
C LEU A 202 -17.55 14.25 -19.76
N MET A 203 -18.11 13.66 -20.81
CA MET A 203 -17.44 12.57 -21.47
C MET A 203 -16.25 13.27 -22.09
N LEU A 204 -15.11 13.14 -21.41
CA LEU A 204 -13.90 13.04 -22.17
C LEU A 204 -14.22 12.05 -23.29
N GLN A 205 -14.09 12.49 -24.55
CA GLN A 205 -14.18 11.56 -25.68
C GLN A 205 -13.33 10.33 -25.36
N PRO A 206 -13.58 9.12 -25.90
CA PRO A 206 -12.65 8.01 -25.71
C PRO A 206 -11.23 8.49 -26.03
N LEU A 207 -10.43 8.73 -25.00
CA LEU A 207 -9.38 9.75 -25.05
C LEU A 207 -8.03 9.21 -25.47
N PHE A 208 -7.86 7.90 -25.36
CA PHE A 208 -6.57 7.36 -24.96
C PHE A 208 -5.97 6.39 -25.97
N LYS A 209 -6.64 6.14 -27.10
CA LYS A 209 -6.05 5.31 -28.16
C LYS A 209 -4.85 5.97 -28.85
N GLU A 210 -4.65 7.29 -28.71
CA GLU A 210 -3.72 8.06 -29.53
C GLU A 210 -2.94 9.16 -28.78
N ILE A 211 -2.85 9.12 -27.44
CA ILE A 211 -1.96 10.06 -26.73
C ILE A 211 -0.52 9.54 -26.83
N ASP A 212 0.34 10.21 -27.63
CA ASP A 212 1.81 10.16 -27.49
C ASP A 212 2.26 11.45 -26.78
N GLU A 213 3.00 11.32 -25.68
CA GLU A 213 3.55 12.46 -24.93
C GLU A 213 4.32 13.47 -25.81
N ARG A 214 4.91 13.02 -26.93
CA ARG A 214 5.66 13.88 -27.86
C ARG A 214 4.81 14.88 -28.61
N ASP A 215 3.54 14.56 -28.85
CA ASP A 215 2.62 15.42 -29.60
C ASP A 215 2.21 16.66 -28.78
N PHE A 216 2.50 16.66 -27.48
CA PHE A 216 2.12 17.70 -26.53
C PHE A 216 3.30 18.54 -26.02
N GLY A 217 4.45 18.45 -26.70
CA GLY A 217 5.63 19.28 -26.46
C GLY A 217 6.67 18.66 -25.52
N ALA A 218 7.87 19.25 -25.49
CA ALA A 218 8.98 18.78 -24.67
C ALA A 218 8.60 18.79 -23.18
N TYR A 219 8.87 17.66 -22.53
CA TYR A 219 8.82 17.48 -21.08
C TYR A 219 9.45 18.66 -20.35
N ARG A 220 8.68 19.28 -19.43
CA ARG A 220 9.21 20.21 -18.43
C ARG A 220 8.76 19.69 -17.07
N PRO A 221 9.62 18.97 -16.31
CA PRO A 221 9.32 18.71 -14.92
C PRO A 221 9.03 20.05 -14.26
N PRO A 222 7.96 20.15 -13.48
CA PRO A 222 7.94 21.14 -12.43
C PRO A 222 9.19 20.94 -11.55
N THR A 223 9.85 22.04 -11.16
CA THR A 223 11.00 21.99 -10.23
C THR A 223 10.58 21.28 -8.93
N GLY A 224 11.53 20.56 -8.33
CA GLY A 224 11.28 19.61 -7.24
C GLY A 224 10.31 20.12 -6.17
N GLY A 225 9.26 19.34 -5.90
CA GLY A 225 8.25 19.67 -4.88
C GLY A 225 6.99 20.39 -5.39
N ILE A 226 6.89 20.69 -6.69
CA ILE A 226 5.64 21.21 -7.25
C ILE A 226 4.66 20.06 -7.49
N ASN A 227 3.40 20.30 -7.13
CA ASN A 227 2.31 19.37 -7.40
C ASN A 227 2.06 19.27 -8.91
N ILE A 228 2.25 18.08 -9.46
CA ILE A 228 2.06 17.82 -10.90
C ILE A 228 0.59 17.60 -11.25
N LEU A 229 -0.29 17.38 -10.28
CA LEU A 229 -1.73 17.26 -10.52
C LEU A 229 -2.33 18.64 -10.83
N THR A 230 -3.21 18.69 -11.82
CA THR A 230 -4.00 19.89 -12.12
C THR A 230 -5.30 19.88 -11.33
N ASN A 231 -5.66 21.04 -10.77
CA ASN A 231 -6.85 21.22 -9.92
C ASN A 231 -6.99 20.15 -8.80
N PRO A 232 -5.96 19.96 -7.95
CA PRO A 232 -5.92 18.87 -6.97
C PRO A 232 -6.95 18.97 -5.83
N GLY A 233 -7.37 20.19 -5.49
CA GLY A 233 -8.40 20.48 -4.48
C GLY A 233 -9.76 20.86 -5.09
N PHE A 234 -9.95 20.70 -6.40
CA PHE A 234 -11.25 20.92 -7.07
C PHE A 234 -11.84 22.33 -6.91
N GLU A 235 -11.03 23.32 -6.54
CA GLU A 235 -11.43 24.72 -6.38
C GLU A 235 -11.60 25.48 -7.70
N GLN A 236 -10.98 24.97 -8.76
CA GLN A 236 -11.17 25.49 -10.10
C GLN A 236 -12.26 24.70 -10.84
N PRO A 237 -12.93 25.29 -11.85
CA PRO A 237 -13.84 24.55 -12.72
C PRO A 237 -13.20 23.30 -13.33
N LEU A 238 -14.00 22.25 -13.52
CA LEU A 238 -13.53 21.04 -14.20
C LEU A 238 -13.34 21.33 -15.70
N VAL A 239 -12.26 20.79 -16.27
CA VAL A 239 -11.92 20.99 -17.68
C VAL A 239 -12.07 19.69 -18.47
N ASN A 240 -12.62 19.79 -19.68
CA ASN A 240 -12.84 18.64 -20.58
C ASN A 240 -11.62 18.37 -21.45
N ASP A 241 -10.49 18.15 -20.81
CA ASP A 241 -9.19 18.00 -21.46
C ASP A 241 -8.53 16.68 -21.01
N PRO A 242 -8.00 15.86 -21.93
CA PRO A 242 -7.33 14.60 -21.59
C PRO A 242 -6.18 14.70 -20.63
N ILE A 243 -5.45 15.80 -20.72
CA ILE A 243 -4.17 16.02 -20.10
C ILE A 243 -4.40 16.76 -18.79
N LYS A 244 -5.29 17.75 -18.78
CA LYS A 244 -5.52 18.63 -17.63
C LYS A 244 -6.75 18.25 -16.81
N GLY A 245 -7.66 17.47 -17.36
CA GLY A 245 -8.94 17.12 -16.76
C GLY A 245 -8.85 15.91 -15.83
N TRP A 246 -9.71 15.92 -14.82
CA TRP A 246 -10.03 14.73 -14.04
C TRP A 246 -11.03 13.86 -14.80
N SER A 247 -11.01 12.56 -14.55
CA SER A 247 -12.00 11.62 -15.09
C SER A 247 -12.36 10.54 -14.07
N CYS A 248 -13.43 9.80 -14.34
CA CYS A 248 -13.91 8.68 -13.52
C CYS A 248 -13.82 7.37 -14.33
N GLN A 249 -12.74 7.20 -15.12
CA GLN A 249 -12.55 6.08 -16.06
C GLN A 249 -11.51 5.04 -15.56
N GLY A 250 -10.72 5.37 -14.53
CA GLY A 250 -9.89 4.41 -13.78
C GLY A 250 -8.98 3.51 -14.64
N GLU A 251 -9.25 2.21 -14.67
CA GLU A 251 -8.43 1.19 -15.35
C GLU A 251 -8.61 1.13 -16.87
N THR A 252 -9.77 1.55 -17.38
CA THR A 252 -10.09 1.44 -18.82
C THR A 252 -10.35 2.81 -19.43
N ASP A 253 -10.27 2.89 -20.75
CA ASP A 253 -10.62 4.10 -21.49
C ASP A 253 -12.12 4.17 -21.79
N ASP A 254 -12.91 3.30 -21.15
CA ASP A 254 -14.34 3.25 -21.36
C ASP A 254 -14.95 4.55 -20.82
N PRO A 255 -15.51 5.41 -21.69
CA PRO A 255 -16.10 6.67 -21.26
C PRO A 255 -17.33 6.49 -20.37
N ARG A 256 -17.78 5.24 -20.22
CA ARG A 256 -18.90 4.82 -19.39
C ARG A 256 -18.45 4.54 -17.95
N GLY A 257 -17.19 4.76 -17.55
CA GLY A 257 -16.70 4.43 -16.20
C GLY A 257 -17.45 5.10 -15.05
N GLY A 258 -17.84 6.37 -15.20
CA GLY A 258 -18.59 7.15 -14.22
C GLY A 258 -18.43 8.64 -14.48
N TYR A 259 -18.89 9.49 -13.56
CA TYR A 259 -18.82 10.96 -13.69
C TYR A 259 -17.94 11.58 -12.62
N ILE A 260 -17.09 12.53 -13.01
CA ILE A 260 -16.38 13.39 -12.07
C ILE A 260 -17.13 14.72 -11.93
N ALA A 261 -17.30 15.21 -10.71
CA ALA A 261 -17.91 16.50 -10.42
C ALA A 261 -17.19 17.21 -9.26
N ARG A 262 -17.35 18.54 -9.19
CA ARG A 262 -17.06 19.31 -7.97
C ARG A 262 -18.18 19.10 -6.98
N TYR A 263 -17.85 19.04 -5.70
CA TYR A 263 -18.77 18.65 -4.64
C TYR A 263 -18.51 19.48 -3.39
N SER A 264 -19.51 20.22 -2.90
CA SER A 264 -19.36 21.13 -1.75
C SER A 264 -20.11 20.66 -0.49
N ARG A 265 -20.96 19.64 -0.64
CA ARG A 265 -21.96 19.24 0.38
C ARG A 265 -21.39 18.51 1.60
N GLN A 266 -20.45 17.59 1.40
CA GLN A 266 -19.70 17.06 2.53
C GLN A 266 -18.59 18.07 2.79
N ARG A 267 -18.43 18.49 4.05
CA ARG A 267 -17.34 19.39 4.47
C ARG A 267 -16.06 18.95 3.75
N PRO A 268 -15.58 19.71 2.75
CA PRO A 268 -14.34 19.40 2.07
C PRO A 268 -13.23 19.30 3.09
N LYS A 269 -12.19 18.53 2.78
CA LYS A 269 -11.05 18.44 3.67
C LYS A 269 -10.36 19.80 3.77
N GLU A 270 -10.17 20.46 2.64
CA GLU A 270 -9.65 21.82 2.54
C GLU A 270 -10.51 22.64 1.58
N GLY A 271 -10.50 23.96 1.73
CA GLY A 271 -11.25 24.84 0.84
C GLY A 271 -12.78 24.69 0.92
N ILE A 272 -13.45 24.86 -0.21
CA ILE A 272 -14.91 24.89 -0.36
C ILE A 272 -15.44 23.81 -1.33
N HIS A 273 -14.57 23.12 -2.08
CA HIS A 273 -14.96 22.00 -2.95
C HIS A 273 -14.05 20.80 -2.76
N SER A 274 -14.62 19.61 -2.97
CA SER A 274 -13.88 18.37 -3.21
C SER A 274 -14.26 17.79 -4.57
N GLY A 275 -13.50 16.82 -5.06
CA GLY A 275 -13.87 16.02 -6.23
C GLY A 275 -14.72 14.82 -5.82
N ILE A 276 -15.70 14.44 -6.64
CA ILE A 276 -16.45 13.19 -6.46
C ILE A 276 -16.53 12.42 -7.78
N CYS A 277 -16.15 11.14 -7.75
CA CYS A 277 -16.36 10.18 -8.82
C CYS A 277 -17.59 9.33 -8.48
N LEU A 278 -18.68 9.61 -9.20
CA LEU A 278 -20.02 9.11 -8.91
C LEU A 278 -20.58 8.24 -10.04
N ALA A 279 -21.61 7.46 -9.71
CA ALA A 279 -22.33 6.59 -10.64
C ALA A 279 -21.38 5.64 -11.40
N ARG A 280 -20.42 5.10 -10.68
CA ARG A 280 -19.41 4.19 -11.21
C ARG A 280 -20.10 2.94 -11.77
N LEU A 281 -19.69 2.49 -12.96
CA LEU A 281 -20.26 1.28 -13.57
C LEU A 281 -19.52 0.00 -13.20
N SER A 282 -18.35 0.14 -12.59
CA SER A 282 -17.52 -0.99 -12.19
C SER A 282 -16.51 -0.55 -11.12
N GLU A 283 -15.93 -1.54 -10.43
CA GLU A 283 -14.84 -1.31 -9.46
C GLU A 283 -13.59 -0.78 -10.15
N TRP A 284 -13.39 -1.13 -11.42
CA TRP A 284 -12.29 -0.62 -12.24
C TRP A 284 -12.40 0.88 -12.53
N ALA A 285 -13.60 1.45 -12.45
CA ALA A 285 -13.82 2.86 -12.71
C ALA A 285 -13.55 3.66 -11.45
N GLY A 286 -12.77 4.71 -11.55
CA GLY A 286 -12.50 5.58 -10.41
C GLY A 286 -11.83 6.87 -10.84
N PRO A 287 -11.71 7.82 -9.89
CA PRO A 287 -11.16 9.13 -10.16
C PRO A 287 -9.69 9.02 -10.56
N GLY A 288 -9.29 9.74 -11.62
CA GLY A 288 -7.91 9.73 -12.09
C GLY A 288 -7.58 10.89 -13.02
N GLN A 289 -6.29 11.03 -13.31
CA GLN A 289 -5.73 12.06 -14.18
C GLN A 289 -4.54 11.51 -14.99
N TYR A 290 -4.39 11.97 -16.23
CA TYR A 290 -3.20 11.70 -17.03
C TYR A 290 -1.98 12.33 -16.37
N ILE A 291 -0.79 11.72 -16.43
CA ILE A 291 0.44 12.28 -15.86
C ILE A 291 1.67 12.07 -16.74
N GLY A 292 1.53 11.45 -17.92
CA GLY A 292 2.65 11.01 -18.76
C GLY A 292 3.71 12.07 -19.04
N ASN A 293 3.33 13.22 -19.58
CA ASN A 293 4.26 14.32 -19.88
C ASN A 293 4.75 15.12 -18.66
N ARG A 294 4.46 14.67 -17.43
CA ARG A 294 4.82 15.32 -16.17
C ARG A 294 5.64 14.42 -15.24
N VAL A 295 6.00 13.22 -15.69
CA VAL A 295 6.77 12.27 -14.90
C VAL A 295 7.96 11.70 -15.68
N LEU A 296 9.02 11.36 -14.96
CA LEU A 296 10.20 10.72 -15.53
C LEU A 296 10.26 9.24 -15.19
N PRO A 297 10.67 8.38 -16.15
CA PRO A 297 10.94 6.98 -15.86
C PRO A 297 12.06 6.82 -14.82
N GLY A 298 11.89 5.86 -13.88
CA GLY A 298 12.88 5.54 -12.84
C GLY A 298 13.03 6.60 -11.73
N ARG A 299 12.31 7.71 -11.79
CA ARG A 299 12.31 8.73 -10.72
C ARG A 299 11.29 8.40 -9.65
N VAL A 300 11.54 8.88 -8.43
CA VAL A 300 10.68 8.63 -7.27
C VAL A 300 9.67 9.76 -7.12
N TYR A 301 8.41 9.40 -6.89
CA TYR A 301 7.33 10.34 -6.64
C TYR A 301 6.64 10.00 -5.33
N LYS A 302 6.16 11.03 -4.63
CA LYS A 302 5.28 10.90 -3.48
C LYS A 302 3.86 11.29 -3.87
N PHE A 303 2.89 10.51 -3.40
CA PHE A 303 1.47 10.81 -3.49
C PHE A 303 0.93 11.06 -2.09
N MET A 304 0.23 12.17 -1.92
CA MET A 304 -0.45 12.54 -0.69
C MET A 304 -1.85 13.06 -1.00
N GLY A 305 -2.70 13.14 0.01
CA GLY A 305 -3.98 13.83 -0.07
C GLY A 305 -5.07 13.05 0.63
N TRP A 306 -6.33 13.34 0.32
CA TRP A 306 -7.44 12.81 1.10
C TRP A 306 -8.47 12.15 0.21
N THR A 307 -9.04 11.07 0.74
CA THR A 307 -10.22 10.45 0.14
C THR A 307 -11.31 10.32 1.18
N ARG A 308 -12.54 10.18 0.72
CA ARG A 308 -13.68 9.77 1.55
C ARG A 308 -14.59 8.87 0.74
N LEU A 309 -15.18 7.85 1.37
CA LEU A 309 -16.20 7.02 0.74
C LEU A 309 -17.60 7.51 1.10
N LEU A 310 -18.52 7.43 0.14
CA LEU A 310 -19.96 7.59 0.38
C LEU A 310 -20.68 6.30 -0.01
N ASP A 311 -21.08 5.52 1.00
CA ASP A 311 -21.95 4.37 0.79
C ASP A 311 -23.42 4.79 0.94
N ARG A 312 -24.12 4.84 -0.20
CA ARG A 312 -25.53 5.26 -0.25
C ARG A 312 -26.45 4.32 0.50
N LYS A 313 -26.05 3.07 0.73
CA LYS A 313 -26.85 2.11 1.50
C LYS A 313 -26.72 2.32 3.00
N LYS A 314 -25.77 3.16 3.44
CA LYS A 314 -25.45 3.41 4.85
C LYS A 314 -25.20 2.11 5.63
N THR A 315 -24.62 1.11 4.97
CA THR A 315 -24.41 -0.23 5.56
C THR A 315 -23.29 -0.26 6.60
N GLY A 316 -22.42 0.76 6.64
CA GLY A 316 -21.19 0.72 7.42
C GLY A 316 -20.18 -0.31 6.86
N ASP A 317 -20.38 -0.73 5.61
CA ASP A 317 -19.57 -1.75 4.98
C ASP A 317 -18.10 -1.32 4.91
N VAL A 318 -17.26 -2.32 5.10
CA VAL A 318 -15.82 -2.18 4.98
C VAL A 318 -15.40 -2.45 3.54
N HIS A 319 -14.59 -1.55 2.98
CA HIS A 319 -14.17 -1.64 1.60
C HIS A 319 -12.65 -1.59 1.41
N SER A 320 -12.23 -1.87 0.17
CA SER A 320 -10.87 -1.62 -0.31
C SER A 320 -10.87 -0.50 -1.35
N LEU A 321 -9.93 0.43 -1.21
CA LEU A 321 -9.62 1.45 -2.20
C LEU A 321 -8.14 1.34 -2.55
N GLU A 322 -7.81 1.43 -3.83
CA GLU A 322 -6.46 1.19 -4.34
C GLU A 322 -6.02 2.32 -5.27
N LEU A 323 -4.79 2.80 -5.12
CA LEU A 323 -4.15 3.75 -6.03
C LEU A 323 -3.34 2.98 -7.07
N TRP A 324 -3.51 3.29 -8.34
CA TRP A 324 -2.91 2.61 -9.47
C TRP A 324 -2.32 3.58 -10.49
N ILE A 325 -1.33 3.09 -11.23
CA ILE A 325 -0.98 3.65 -12.54
C ILE A 325 -1.30 2.64 -13.64
N ARG A 326 -1.77 3.15 -14.77
CA ARG A 326 -1.77 2.44 -16.05
C ARG A 326 -0.87 3.20 -17.02
N PHE A 327 -0.06 2.47 -17.78
CA PHE A 327 0.93 3.07 -18.67
C PHE A 327 1.26 2.14 -19.84
N LYS A 328 1.80 2.72 -20.90
CA LYS A 328 2.39 1.98 -22.02
C LYS A 328 3.75 2.57 -22.31
N LYS A 329 4.80 1.74 -22.25
CA LYS A 329 6.15 2.20 -22.62
C LYS A 329 6.23 2.36 -24.14
N ARG A 330 7.06 3.28 -24.62
CA ARG A 330 7.26 3.43 -26.06
C ARG A 330 7.91 2.15 -26.62
N GLY A 331 7.31 1.60 -27.68
CA GLY A 331 7.70 0.31 -28.27
C GLY A 331 7.01 -0.92 -27.69
N ASP A 332 6.34 -0.82 -26.53
CA ASP A 332 5.57 -1.94 -25.98
C ASP A 332 4.29 -2.19 -26.80
N LYS A 333 3.98 -3.46 -27.07
CA LYS A 333 2.74 -3.86 -27.76
C LYS A 333 1.48 -3.75 -26.89
N LYS A 334 1.64 -3.87 -25.57
CA LYS A 334 0.53 -3.91 -24.60
C LYS A 334 0.71 -2.86 -23.52
N GLN A 335 -0.42 -2.33 -23.04
CA GLN A 335 -0.48 -1.55 -21.82
C GLN A 335 -0.19 -2.41 -20.59
N LYS A 336 0.26 -1.76 -19.52
CA LYS A 336 0.58 -2.36 -18.23
C LYS A 336 -0.03 -1.52 -17.11
N SER A 337 -0.33 -2.16 -16.00
CA SER A 337 -0.83 -1.51 -14.79
C SER A 337 0.04 -1.90 -13.59
N LYS A 338 0.19 -0.99 -12.63
CA LYS A 338 0.90 -1.26 -11.37
C LYS A 338 0.12 -0.61 -10.22
N ARG A 339 -0.19 -1.40 -9.19
CA ARG A 339 -0.76 -0.89 -7.94
C ARG A 339 0.33 -0.17 -7.17
N LEU A 340 0.03 1.04 -6.72
CA LEU A 340 0.95 1.91 -6.00
C LEU A 340 0.68 1.91 -4.50
N ALA A 341 -0.60 2.01 -4.11
CA ALA A 341 -1.05 1.99 -2.72
C ALA A 341 -2.39 1.24 -2.61
N LYS A 342 -2.71 0.71 -1.43
CA LYS A 342 -3.96 -0.01 -1.13
C LYS A 342 -4.33 0.27 0.30
N ARG A 343 -5.60 0.56 0.51
CA ARG A 343 -6.23 0.59 1.83
C ARG A 343 -7.27 -0.50 1.90
N THR A 344 -7.09 -1.39 2.85
CA THR A 344 -8.14 -2.30 3.31
C THR A 344 -8.85 -1.66 4.50
N LYS A 345 -9.95 -2.25 4.95
CA LYS A 345 -10.67 -1.79 6.15
C LYS A 345 -11.27 -0.38 6.05
N TYR A 346 -11.56 0.12 4.86
CA TYR A 346 -12.00 1.50 4.65
C TYR A 346 -13.52 1.61 4.58
N SER A 347 -14.15 2.26 5.57
CA SER A 347 -15.59 2.56 5.60
C SER A 347 -15.87 4.06 5.42
N GLN A 348 -17.10 4.38 5.00
CA GLN A 348 -17.63 5.76 5.03
C GLN A 348 -17.56 6.41 6.43
N ASP A 349 -17.59 5.60 7.51
CA ASP A 349 -17.62 6.07 8.89
C ASP A 349 -16.28 6.65 9.34
N TYR A 350 -15.20 6.36 8.62
CA TYR A 350 -13.87 6.91 8.89
C TYR A 350 -13.74 8.37 8.45
N GLY A 351 -14.72 8.90 7.71
CA GLY A 351 -14.66 10.26 7.17
C GLY A 351 -13.52 10.43 6.17
N TRP A 352 -12.79 11.54 6.28
CA TRP A 352 -11.66 11.83 5.41
C TRP A 352 -10.41 11.06 5.85
N VAL A 353 -9.93 10.18 4.99
CA VAL A 353 -8.73 9.36 5.22
C VAL A 353 -7.57 9.87 4.37
N ARG A 354 -6.43 10.08 5.01
CA ARG A 354 -5.21 10.59 4.38
C ARG A 354 -4.47 9.50 3.62
N TRP A 355 -4.04 9.77 2.41
CA TRP A 355 -3.05 9.00 1.66
C TRP A 355 -1.68 9.64 1.81
N HIS A 356 -0.66 8.81 1.96
CA HIS A 356 0.73 9.22 2.00
C HIS A 356 1.58 8.03 1.62
N THR A 357 2.11 8.03 0.40
CA THR A 357 2.94 6.93 -0.11
C THR A 357 4.02 7.48 -1.04
N ALA A 358 5.05 6.70 -1.31
CA ALA A 358 6.02 6.98 -2.36
C ALA A 358 6.36 5.73 -3.15
N PHE A 359 6.66 5.95 -4.43
CA PHE A 359 6.91 4.89 -5.40
C PHE A 359 7.84 5.37 -6.51
N GLU A 360 8.59 4.44 -7.08
CA GLU A 360 9.38 4.68 -8.28
C GLU A 360 8.53 4.47 -9.54
N MET A 361 8.64 5.42 -10.47
CA MET A 361 8.03 5.29 -11.80
C MET A 361 8.69 4.15 -12.57
N PRO A 362 7.93 3.36 -13.35
CA PRO A 362 8.49 2.26 -14.12
C PRO A 362 9.67 2.71 -15.01
N ALA A 363 10.76 1.95 -15.04
CA ALA A 363 11.86 2.24 -15.96
C ALA A 363 11.38 2.16 -17.43
N ALA A 364 11.71 3.15 -18.25
CA ALA A 364 11.34 3.20 -19.66
C ALA A 364 12.39 3.98 -20.46
N LYS A 365 13.35 3.28 -21.07
CA LYS A 365 14.48 3.87 -21.82
C LYS A 365 14.02 4.86 -22.90
N ALA A 366 12.97 4.50 -23.64
CA ALA A 366 12.41 5.31 -24.72
C ALA A 366 11.27 6.24 -24.27
N GLY A 367 11.04 6.39 -22.97
CA GLY A 367 9.91 7.13 -22.41
C GLY A 367 8.58 6.36 -22.44
N PHE A 368 7.50 7.06 -22.10
CA PHE A 368 6.16 6.51 -22.10
C PHE A 368 5.41 6.94 -23.35
N GLN A 369 4.53 6.08 -23.88
CA GLN A 369 3.52 6.54 -24.81
C GLN A 369 2.44 7.33 -24.03
N TYR A 370 1.98 6.77 -22.91
CA TYR A 370 1.08 7.45 -21.98
C TYR A 370 1.25 6.92 -20.55
N MET A 371 0.79 7.71 -19.57
CA MET A 371 0.65 7.29 -18.18
C MET A 371 -0.55 7.99 -17.52
N PHE A 372 -1.32 7.24 -16.73
CA PHE A 372 -2.52 7.70 -16.04
C PHE A 372 -2.54 7.15 -14.62
N ILE A 373 -2.75 8.03 -13.63
CA ILE A 373 -2.88 7.66 -12.21
C ILE A 373 -4.35 7.73 -11.80
N TYR A 374 -4.81 6.74 -11.04
CA TYR A 374 -6.23 6.62 -10.70
C TYR A 374 -6.48 5.78 -9.46
N PHE A 375 -7.68 5.92 -8.89
CA PHE A 375 -8.18 5.02 -7.85
C PHE A 375 -9.07 3.90 -8.41
N LYS A 376 -9.00 2.72 -7.81
CA LYS A 376 -9.76 1.51 -8.15
C LYS A 376 -10.38 0.89 -6.89
N GLY A 377 -11.53 0.23 -7.03
CA GLY A 377 -12.40 -0.14 -5.91
C GLY A 377 -13.02 1.12 -5.30
N PRO A 378 -13.86 1.06 -4.25
CA PRO A 378 -14.66 -0.07 -3.78
C PRO A 378 -15.73 -0.51 -4.79
N LYS A 379 -16.74 -1.28 -4.36
CA LYS A 379 -17.92 -1.67 -5.17
C LYS A 379 -18.49 -0.47 -5.92
N PRO A 380 -19.06 -0.65 -7.13
CA PRO A 380 -19.51 0.47 -7.95
C PRO A 380 -20.58 1.34 -7.28
N THR A 381 -21.33 0.78 -6.34
CA THR A 381 -22.39 1.47 -5.58
C THR A 381 -21.87 2.49 -4.57
N VAL A 382 -20.56 2.54 -4.35
CA VAL A 382 -19.90 3.43 -3.39
C VAL A 382 -19.12 4.49 -4.17
N ASP A 383 -19.48 5.75 -3.93
CA ASP A 383 -18.86 6.89 -4.58
C ASP A 383 -17.55 7.27 -3.86
N ILE A 384 -16.58 7.78 -4.61
CA ILE A 384 -15.25 8.15 -4.09
C ILE A 384 -15.10 9.66 -4.15
N LEU A 385 -14.81 10.27 -3.01
CA LEU A 385 -14.43 11.66 -2.92
C LEU A 385 -12.92 11.79 -2.80
N LEU A 386 -12.38 12.86 -3.36
CA LEU A 386 -10.97 13.23 -3.21
C LEU A 386 -10.83 14.72 -2.95
N ASP A 387 -9.80 15.05 -2.19
CA ASP A 387 -9.48 16.44 -1.88
C ASP A 387 -8.01 16.62 -1.51
N ASP A 388 -7.51 17.84 -1.67
CA ASP A 388 -6.14 18.25 -1.35
C ASP A 388 -5.08 17.22 -1.78
N LEU A 389 -5.15 16.83 -3.07
CA LEU A 389 -4.26 15.82 -3.61
C LEU A 389 -2.89 16.40 -3.95
N TYR A 390 -1.82 15.64 -3.75
CA TYR A 390 -0.48 16.01 -4.13
C TYR A 390 0.21 14.84 -4.82
N LEU A 391 0.79 15.08 -5.99
CA LEU A 391 1.76 14.18 -6.61
C LEU A 391 2.97 15.01 -7.01
N GLY A 392 4.15 14.63 -6.54
CA GLY A 392 5.36 15.38 -6.88
C GLY A 392 6.61 14.52 -6.74
N GLU A 393 7.64 14.88 -7.48
CA GLU A 393 8.92 14.18 -7.43
C GLU A 393 9.54 14.33 -6.03
N VAL A 394 10.04 13.22 -5.49
CA VAL A 394 10.92 13.23 -4.32
C VAL A 394 12.31 13.59 -4.81
N LEU A 395 12.97 14.54 -4.14
CA LEU A 395 14.31 14.99 -4.50
C LEU A 395 15.23 13.78 -4.68
N GLN A 396 15.76 13.65 -5.90
CA GLN A 396 16.78 12.66 -6.21
C GLN A 396 18.12 13.21 -5.80
N ARG A 397 18.92 12.41 -5.10
CA ARG A 397 20.29 12.77 -4.72
C ARG A 397 21.29 11.92 -5.51
N PRO A 398 21.86 12.45 -6.61
CA PRO A 398 22.98 11.79 -7.27
C PRO A 398 24.16 11.58 -6.31
N ASP A 399 24.35 12.51 -5.37
CA ASP A 399 25.33 12.53 -4.26
C ASP A 399 24.85 11.77 -3.00
N TRP A 400 23.96 10.77 -3.16
CA TRP A 400 23.33 10.12 -2.01
C TRP A 400 24.33 9.42 -1.08
N LYS A 401 25.47 8.95 -1.60
CA LYS A 401 26.51 8.30 -0.78
C LYS A 401 27.17 9.32 0.14
N GLU A 402 27.65 10.43 -0.42
CA GLU A 402 28.27 11.54 0.32
C GLU A 402 27.29 12.13 1.33
N HIS A 403 26.03 12.31 0.92
CA HIS A 403 24.96 12.76 1.81
C HIS A 403 24.72 11.80 2.97
N SER A 404 24.69 10.49 2.69
CA SER A 404 24.53 9.46 3.73
C SER A 404 25.71 9.44 4.68
N ASP A 405 26.94 9.61 4.19
CA ASP A 405 28.15 9.63 5.01
C ASP A 405 28.19 10.85 5.92
N ALA A 406 27.79 12.03 5.42
CA ALA A 406 27.63 13.22 6.23
C ALA A 406 26.58 13.03 7.33
N HIS A 407 25.48 12.35 7.03
CA HIS A 407 24.46 12.01 8.01
C HIS A 407 24.93 10.97 9.04
N ILE A 408 25.67 9.95 8.61
CA ILE A 408 26.28 8.97 9.50
C ILE A 408 27.25 9.68 10.46
N ASP A 409 28.13 10.56 9.95
CA ASP A 409 29.02 11.31 10.84
C ASP A 409 28.25 12.21 11.81
N LYS A 410 27.15 12.81 11.37
CA LYS A 410 26.33 13.69 12.21
C LYS A 410 25.55 12.92 13.30
N TYR A 411 24.88 11.84 12.95
CA TYR A 411 23.89 11.18 13.80
C TYR A 411 24.40 9.91 14.48
N ARG A 412 25.44 9.28 13.94
CA ARG A 412 26.00 8.02 14.48
C ARG A 412 27.34 8.22 15.17
N LYS A 413 27.85 9.45 15.23
CA LYS A 413 29.10 9.74 15.92
C LYS A 413 28.97 10.94 16.84
N ARG A 414 29.77 10.93 17.90
CA ARG A 414 29.86 12.02 18.88
C ARG A 414 31.30 12.29 19.25
N ASN A 415 31.60 13.56 19.54
CA ASN A 415 32.91 13.93 20.06
C ASN A 415 33.01 13.48 21.51
N VAL A 416 34.15 12.92 21.88
CA VAL A 416 34.48 12.49 23.23
C VAL A 416 35.76 13.18 23.67
N ARG A 417 35.82 13.57 24.94
CA ARG A 417 37.03 13.96 25.65
C ARG A 417 37.19 13.05 26.86
N LEU A 418 38.18 12.17 26.82
CA LEU A 418 38.61 11.43 27.99
C LEU A 418 39.65 12.24 28.75
N ARG A 419 39.49 12.34 30.06
CA ARG A 419 40.45 12.95 30.99
C ARG A 419 40.93 11.89 31.96
N TYR A 420 42.21 11.52 31.86
CA TYR A 420 42.85 10.69 32.87
C TYR A 420 43.42 11.57 33.97
N VAL A 421 42.95 11.36 35.20
CA VAL A 421 43.33 12.18 36.36
C VAL A 421 44.47 11.51 37.12
N SER A 422 45.62 12.19 37.27
CA SER A 422 46.69 11.73 38.17
C SER A 422 46.46 12.22 39.59
N LEU A 423 46.43 11.29 40.54
CA LEU A 423 46.27 11.58 41.97
C LEU A 423 47.58 12.03 42.65
N GLN A 424 48.71 12.17 41.94
CA GLN A 424 50.04 12.39 42.55
C GLN A 424 50.90 13.54 41.95
N GLY A 425 50.38 14.38 41.06
CA GLY A 425 51.02 15.67 40.77
C GLY A 425 52.34 15.65 39.96
N SER A 426 52.68 14.57 39.25
CA SER A 426 53.52 14.66 38.04
C SER A 426 53.48 13.34 37.26
N PHE A 427 53.13 13.41 35.97
CA PHE A 427 53.40 12.31 35.04
C PHE A 427 54.83 12.46 34.52
N ASN A 428 55.74 11.58 34.95
CA ASN A 428 57.03 11.41 34.26
C ASN A 428 56.94 10.45 33.05
N TYR A 429 55.74 10.22 32.55
CA TYR A 429 55.43 9.16 31.60
C TYR A 429 54.82 9.74 30.33
N LYS A 430 55.52 9.60 29.19
CA LYS A 430 54.91 9.77 27.88
C LYS A 430 54.06 8.54 27.60
N ILE A 431 52.74 8.71 27.62
CA ILE A 431 51.79 7.74 27.06
C ILE A 431 52.07 7.69 25.54
N SER A 432 52.38 6.52 24.98
CA SER A 432 52.72 6.33 23.56
C SER A 432 51.46 6.24 22.67
N ASP A 433 51.64 6.31 21.35
CA ASP A 433 50.55 6.30 20.35
C ASP A 433 49.64 5.05 20.40
N GLU A 434 50.13 3.96 20.98
CA GLU A 434 49.49 2.64 21.07
C GLU A 434 48.82 2.39 22.44
N ALA A 435 48.76 3.41 23.31
CA ALA A 435 48.48 3.18 24.71
C ALA A 435 46.99 3.15 25.07
N VAL A 436 46.08 3.43 24.14
CA VAL A 436 44.63 3.41 24.40
C VAL A 436 43.88 2.67 23.30
N ASP A 437 43.40 1.46 23.60
CA ASP A 437 42.54 0.69 22.70
C ASP A 437 41.06 0.90 23.03
N PHE A 438 40.23 1.08 22.00
CA PHE A 438 38.78 1.18 22.11
C PHE A 438 38.11 -0.03 21.46
N LEU A 439 37.36 -0.80 22.26
CA LEU A 439 36.53 -1.91 21.78
C LEU A 439 35.05 -1.56 21.94
N GLN A 440 34.31 -1.54 20.84
CA GLN A 440 32.87 -1.31 20.87
C GLN A 440 32.12 -2.60 21.22
N THR A 441 31.25 -2.58 22.24
CA THR A 441 30.36 -3.69 22.62
C THR A 441 28.89 -3.28 22.46
N HIS A 442 27.98 -4.25 22.34
CA HIS A 442 26.54 -3.99 22.24
C HIS A 442 25.75 -5.11 22.95
N ASN A 443 24.90 -4.75 23.91
CA ASN A 443 23.83 -5.61 24.41
C ASN A 443 22.50 -5.03 23.96
N PHE A 444 21.74 -5.77 23.17
CA PHE A 444 20.40 -5.38 22.77
C PHE A 444 19.48 -6.61 22.74
N MET A 445 18.27 -6.47 23.28
CA MET A 445 17.24 -7.49 23.25
C MET A 445 15.93 -6.83 22.83
N GLN A 446 15.25 -7.45 21.87
CA GLN A 446 13.95 -7.00 21.38
C GLN A 446 13.07 -8.21 21.10
N TRP A 447 11.76 -8.08 21.26
CA TRP A 447 10.79 -9.08 20.85
C TRP A 447 9.94 -8.58 19.69
N ASP A 448 9.94 -9.34 18.60
CA ASP A 448 8.91 -9.26 17.57
C ASP A 448 7.63 -9.92 18.13
N VAL A 449 6.88 -9.18 18.94
CA VAL A 449 5.70 -9.69 19.67
C VAL A 449 4.65 -10.24 18.71
N ASN A 450 4.54 -9.63 17.53
CA ASN A 450 3.53 -9.95 16.55
C ASN A 450 4.08 -9.76 15.13
N ASN A 451 4.19 -10.87 14.39
CA ASN A 451 4.86 -10.93 13.09
C ASN A 451 3.84 -11.01 11.94
N GLU A 452 4.04 -10.20 10.89
CA GLU A 452 3.38 -10.31 9.57
C GLU A 452 1.86 -10.09 9.52
N MET A 453 1.35 -9.26 10.44
CA MET A 453 -0.09 -9.05 10.59
C MET A 453 -0.71 -8.03 9.63
N LEU A 454 0.09 -7.40 8.76
CA LEU A 454 -0.40 -6.73 7.55
C LEU A 454 -0.74 -7.74 6.43
N HIS A 455 -0.13 -8.93 6.46
CA HIS A 455 -0.28 -9.97 5.45
C HIS A 455 -1.20 -11.11 5.89
N GLY A 456 -1.27 -11.37 7.21
CA GLY A 456 -2.11 -12.39 7.81
C GLY A 456 -3.03 -11.84 8.92
N SER A 457 -4.07 -12.62 9.25
CA SER A 457 -5.03 -12.31 10.32
C SER A 457 -5.31 -13.49 11.25
N PHE A 458 -4.45 -14.52 11.27
CA PHE A 458 -4.69 -15.80 11.93
C PHE A 458 -5.26 -15.70 13.35
N PHE A 459 -4.61 -14.89 14.21
CA PHE A 459 -5.04 -14.67 15.59
C PHE A 459 -6.29 -13.80 15.68
N ALA A 460 -6.33 -12.71 14.91
CA ALA A 460 -7.45 -11.76 14.93
C ALA A 460 -8.76 -12.39 14.44
N ASP A 461 -8.70 -13.33 13.49
CA ASP A 461 -9.86 -14.03 12.96
C ASP A 461 -10.45 -15.04 13.95
N ARG A 462 -9.66 -15.51 14.93
CA ARG A 462 -10.06 -16.51 15.93
C ARG A 462 -10.45 -15.89 17.25
N GLU A 463 -9.62 -14.98 17.76
CA GLU A 463 -9.74 -14.38 19.08
C GLU A 463 -10.32 -12.96 19.05
N GLY A 464 -10.55 -12.42 17.85
CA GLY A 464 -11.00 -11.04 17.64
C GLY A 464 -9.84 -10.06 17.51
N VAL A 465 -10.15 -8.86 16.99
CA VAL A 465 -9.14 -7.83 16.67
C VAL A 465 -8.36 -7.32 17.88
N THR A 466 -8.89 -7.49 19.10
CA THR A 466 -8.26 -7.07 20.37
C THR A 466 -7.16 -8.01 20.85
N ILE A 467 -6.94 -9.16 20.19
CA ILE A 467 -5.87 -10.10 20.59
C ILE A 467 -4.48 -9.48 20.53
N ARG A 468 -4.26 -8.58 19.56
CA ARG A 468 -2.98 -7.85 19.40
C ARG A 468 -2.68 -7.04 20.65
N ASP A 469 -3.67 -6.30 21.15
CA ASP A 469 -3.55 -5.50 22.37
C ASP A 469 -3.15 -6.36 23.57
N TRP A 470 -3.79 -7.52 23.71
CA TRP A 470 -3.49 -8.46 24.78
C TRP A 470 -2.06 -9.02 24.68
N MET A 471 -1.58 -9.34 23.47
CA MET A 471 -0.22 -9.87 23.25
C MET A 471 0.85 -8.90 23.76
N TYR A 472 0.77 -7.63 23.35
CA TYR A 472 1.70 -6.59 23.81
C TYR A 472 1.62 -6.36 25.32
N GLN A 473 0.40 -6.29 25.87
CA GLN A 473 0.23 -6.15 27.31
C GLN A 473 0.75 -7.37 28.09
N ALA A 474 0.64 -8.57 27.54
CA ALA A 474 1.15 -9.79 28.14
C ALA A 474 2.68 -9.84 28.09
N ALA A 475 3.28 -9.52 26.94
CA ALA A 475 4.72 -9.42 26.78
C ALA A 475 5.34 -8.39 27.74
N ALA A 476 4.77 -7.18 27.81
CA ALA A 476 5.25 -6.14 28.71
C ALA A 476 5.15 -6.51 30.20
N ARG A 477 4.20 -7.37 30.59
CA ARG A 477 4.09 -7.89 31.97
C ARG A 477 5.09 -9.00 32.25
N ALA A 478 5.44 -9.79 31.25
CA ALA A 478 6.35 -10.92 31.38
C ALA A 478 7.82 -10.47 31.39
N GLU A 479 8.17 -9.55 30.49
CA GLU A 479 9.54 -9.08 30.24
C GLU A 479 9.56 -7.54 30.15
N PRO A 480 9.53 -6.82 31.29
CA PRO A 480 9.40 -5.36 31.30
C PRO A 480 10.66 -4.62 30.80
N ASP A 481 11.80 -5.30 30.70
CA ASP A 481 13.08 -4.73 30.30
C ASP A 481 13.43 -5.01 28.82
N VAL A 482 12.50 -5.58 28.04
CA VAL A 482 12.71 -5.89 26.61
C VAL A 482 11.85 -4.99 25.75
N ASP A 483 12.46 -4.39 24.71
CA ASP A 483 11.74 -3.56 23.76
C ASP A 483 10.78 -4.41 22.92
N LEU A 484 9.53 -3.97 22.81
CA LEU A 484 8.47 -4.69 22.09
C LEU A 484 8.24 -4.09 20.71
N PHE A 485 8.36 -4.92 19.68
CA PHE A 485 8.28 -4.51 18.27
C PHE A 485 7.01 -5.07 17.59
N ILE A 486 6.46 -4.29 16.65
CA ILE A 486 5.72 -4.83 15.51
C ILE A 486 6.75 -5.26 14.46
N ASN A 487 6.57 -6.37 13.74
CA ASN A 487 7.49 -6.79 12.67
C ASN A 487 6.73 -7.24 11.43
N ASP A 488 7.13 -6.74 10.25
CA ASP A 488 6.47 -7.09 8.99
C ASP A 488 7.39 -6.95 7.76
N PHE A 489 7.07 -7.66 6.67
CA PHE A 489 7.82 -7.63 5.41
C PHE A 489 7.21 -6.70 4.36
N ASP A 490 7.94 -6.49 3.26
CA ASP A 490 7.57 -5.60 2.16
C ASP A 490 7.25 -4.14 2.58
N VAL A 491 7.57 -3.74 3.81
CA VAL A 491 7.18 -2.44 4.37
C VAL A 491 7.87 -1.30 3.63
N VAL A 492 9.18 -1.39 3.41
CA VAL A 492 9.98 -0.34 2.75
C VAL A 492 10.28 -0.67 1.29
N GLU A 493 9.99 -1.89 0.87
CA GLU A 493 10.06 -2.41 -0.50
C GLU A 493 8.77 -2.08 -1.26
N ASN A 494 7.62 -2.06 -0.55
CA ASN A 494 6.31 -1.74 -1.09
C ASN A 494 5.65 -0.58 -0.34
N GLY A 495 5.48 0.55 -1.04
CA GLY A 495 4.90 1.78 -0.48
C GLY A 495 3.45 1.64 0.00
N GLN A 496 2.76 0.54 -0.34
CA GLN A 496 1.46 0.16 0.25
C GLN A 496 1.56 -0.07 1.75
N LEU A 497 2.61 -0.79 2.16
CA LEU A 497 2.73 -1.33 3.50
C LEU A 497 3.47 -0.37 4.43
N THR A 498 4.31 0.52 3.88
CA THR A 498 4.92 1.62 4.66
C THR A 498 3.86 2.43 5.42
N GLN A 499 2.80 2.84 4.73
CA GLN A 499 1.74 3.64 5.35
C GLN A 499 0.89 2.81 6.32
N ALA A 500 0.59 1.56 5.96
CA ALA A 500 -0.22 0.68 6.80
C ALA A 500 0.46 0.39 8.13
N LEU A 501 1.77 0.08 8.12
CA LEU A 501 2.53 -0.16 9.34
C LEU A 501 2.64 1.10 10.21
N LEU A 502 2.85 2.27 9.59
CA LEU A 502 2.86 3.55 10.30
C LEU A 502 1.53 3.82 11.03
N GLU A 503 0.41 3.51 10.37
CA GLU A 503 -0.92 3.69 10.95
C GLU A 503 -1.20 2.70 12.07
N GLU A 504 -0.78 1.45 11.91
CA GLU A 504 -0.86 0.44 12.97
C GLU A 504 -0.02 0.83 14.19
N ALA A 505 1.23 1.25 14.00
CA ALA A 505 2.09 1.73 15.08
C ALA A 505 1.46 2.93 15.82
N LYS A 506 0.98 3.94 15.07
CA LYS A 506 0.33 5.12 15.67
C LYS A 506 -0.96 4.77 16.41
N ASP A 507 -1.76 3.85 15.88
CA ASP A 507 -2.99 3.40 16.54
C ASP A 507 -2.70 2.68 17.87
N LEU A 508 -1.73 1.75 17.89
CA LEU A 508 -1.29 1.07 19.10
C LEU A 508 -0.81 2.07 20.17
N LEU A 509 0.06 3.01 19.77
CA LEU A 509 0.56 4.07 20.66
C LEU A 509 -0.57 4.96 21.20
N LEU A 510 -1.51 5.38 20.33
CA LEU A 510 -2.65 6.21 20.73
C LEU A 510 -3.58 5.51 21.72
N ARG A 511 -3.69 4.18 21.64
CA ARG A 511 -4.47 3.36 22.57
C ARG A 511 -3.72 2.97 23.84
N GLY A 512 -2.46 3.40 23.99
CA GLY A 512 -1.63 3.11 25.16
C GLY A 512 -1.14 1.67 25.22
N ILE A 513 -1.03 0.98 24.07
CA ILE A 513 -0.42 -0.34 23.99
C ILE A 513 1.11 -0.20 24.08
N PRO A 514 1.79 -0.99 24.92
CA PRO A 514 3.26 -0.98 25.01
C PRO A 514 3.88 -1.36 23.66
N LEU A 515 4.56 -0.40 23.04
CA LEU A 515 5.21 -0.56 21.74
C LEU A 515 6.45 0.34 21.72
N ASP A 516 7.62 -0.27 21.62
CA ASP A 516 8.91 0.40 21.75
C ASP A 516 9.62 0.54 20.39
N GLY A 517 9.23 -0.24 19.39
CA GLY A 517 9.85 -0.15 18.07
C GLY A 517 9.03 -0.67 16.89
N ILE A 518 9.51 -0.34 15.69
CA ILE A 518 9.01 -0.81 14.41
C ILE A 518 10.07 -1.67 13.73
N GLY A 519 9.77 -2.95 13.61
CA GLY A 519 10.53 -3.93 12.84
C GLY A 519 10.10 -3.89 11.37
N VAL A 520 11.10 -3.77 10.51
CA VAL A 520 10.98 -3.84 9.06
C VAL A 520 11.88 -4.99 8.62
N GLN A 521 11.33 -6.11 8.15
CA GLN A 521 12.17 -7.27 7.83
C GLN A 521 13.29 -6.90 6.84
N GLY A 522 13.00 -6.21 5.73
CA GLY A 522 14.06 -5.70 4.86
C GLY A 522 14.51 -6.70 3.79
N HIS A 523 13.58 -7.47 3.22
CA HIS A 523 13.84 -8.45 2.17
C HIS A 523 13.86 -7.82 0.77
N PHE A 524 14.97 -7.19 0.39
CA PHE A 524 15.10 -6.51 -0.90
C PHE A 524 15.33 -7.47 -2.07
N THR A 525 15.01 -7.03 -3.30
CA THR A 525 15.25 -7.80 -4.53
C THR A 525 15.80 -6.90 -5.62
N GLY A 526 16.95 -7.26 -6.19
CA GLY A 526 17.62 -6.49 -7.24
C GLY A 526 18.00 -5.08 -6.80
N HIS A 527 17.84 -4.11 -7.70
CA HIS A 527 18.21 -2.72 -7.47
C HIS A 527 17.36 -2.04 -6.39
N VAL A 528 18.03 -1.36 -5.47
CA VAL A 528 17.42 -0.52 -4.43
C VAL A 528 17.64 0.95 -4.73
N ASN A 529 16.56 1.75 -4.69
CA ASN A 529 16.65 3.20 -4.86
C ASN A 529 16.84 3.89 -3.48
N PRO A 530 17.98 4.58 -3.23
CA PRO A 530 18.28 5.18 -1.93
C PRO A 530 17.29 6.28 -1.54
N SER A 531 16.85 7.09 -2.50
CA SER A 531 15.90 8.20 -2.23
C SER A 531 14.52 7.66 -1.84
N LEU A 532 14.08 6.56 -2.45
CA LEU A 532 12.83 5.90 -2.09
C LEU A 532 12.90 5.24 -0.72
N LEU A 533 13.98 4.49 -0.45
CA LEU A 533 14.20 3.83 0.84
C LEU A 533 14.25 4.86 1.97
N GLN A 534 15.07 5.91 1.81
CA GLN A 534 15.17 6.99 2.80
C GLN A 534 13.82 7.67 3.05
N TYR A 535 13.04 7.93 2.00
CA TYR A 535 11.73 8.54 2.14
C TYR A 535 10.77 7.65 2.94
N ARG A 536 10.75 6.34 2.68
CA ARG A 536 9.87 5.39 3.40
C ARG A 536 10.28 5.21 4.86
N LEU A 537 11.58 5.17 5.16
CA LEU A 537 12.08 5.15 6.54
C LEU A 537 11.73 6.46 7.28
N ASN A 538 11.85 7.61 6.63
CA ASN A 538 11.43 8.89 7.20
C ASN A 538 9.92 8.96 7.44
N MET A 539 9.09 8.33 6.60
CA MET A 539 7.66 8.20 6.87
C MET A 539 7.40 7.39 8.14
N LEU A 540 8.02 6.22 8.29
CA LEU A 540 7.88 5.38 9.49
C LEU A 540 8.34 6.14 10.75
N SER A 541 9.35 7.01 10.62
CA SER A 541 9.87 7.82 11.73
C SER A 541 8.84 8.79 12.30
N GLU A 542 7.73 9.06 11.60
CA GLU A 542 6.61 9.84 12.15
C GLU A 542 5.91 9.16 13.33
N ALA A 543 6.09 7.85 13.54
CA ALA A 543 5.62 7.15 14.75
C ALA A 543 6.36 7.61 16.02
N ARG A 544 7.56 8.19 15.86
CA ARG A 544 8.44 8.66 16.95
C ARG A 544 8.91 7.56 17.91
N ILE A 545 9.03 6.35 17.40
CA ILE A 545 9.68 5.21 18.05
C ILE A 545 10.78 4.66 17.12
N PRO A 546 11.84 4.02 17.66
CA PRO A 546 12.90 3.37 16.90
C PRO A 546 12.42 2.48 15.75
N ILE A 547 13.15 2.50 14.63
CA ILE A 547 12.95 1.55 13.51
C ILE A 547 14.14 0.61 13.44
N TRP A 548 13.90 -0.68 13.33
CA TRP A 548 14.93 -1.67 13.06
C TRP A 548 14.67 -2.34 11.74
N LEU A 549 15.71 -2.48 10.92
CA LEU A 549 15.65 -3.43 9.82
C LEU A 549 16.12 -4.79 10.37
N THR A 550 15.18 -5.71 10.56
CA THR A 550 15.34 -6.91 11.41
C THR A 550 15.85 -8.14 10.68
N GLU A 551 15.75 -8.18 9.35
CA GLU A 551 15.97 -9.38 8.53
C GLU A 551 16.57 -9.01 7.14
N VAL A 552 17.52 -8.08 7.12
CA VAL A 552 18.03 -7.52 5.87
C VAL A 552 18.67 -8.59 5.00
N ASP A 553 18.18 -8.71 3.77
CA ASP A 553 18.83 -9.42 2.70
C ASP A 553 18.56 -8.76 1.33
N VAL A 554 19.37 -9.12 0.34
CA VAL A 554 19.20 -8.65 -1.03
C VAL A 554 19.27 -9.84 -1.97
N LEU A 555 18.13 -10.21 -2.56
CA LEU A 555 18.07 -11.24 -3.58
C LEU A 555 18.53 -10.69 -4.93
N GLU A 556 19.75 -11.02 -5.34
CA GLU A 556 20.32 -10.64 -6.64
C GLU A 556 21.38 -11.67 -7.05
N LYS A 557 21.23 -12.26 -8.24
CA LYS A 557 22.10 -13.36 -8.70
C LYS A 557 23.53 -12.90 -8.94
N ASP A 558 23.70 -11.69 -9.47
CA ASP A 558 25.01 -11.09 -9.70
C ASP A 558 25.58 -10.56 -8.37
N PRO A 559 26.67 -11.14 -7.84
CA PRO A 559 27.20 -10.76 -6.54
C PRO A 559 27.68 -9.29 -6.49
N VAL A 560 28.05 -8.67 -7.62
CA VAL A 560 28.45 -7.25 -7.67
C VAL A 560 27.22 -6.36 -7.55
N LYS A 561 26.14 -6.65 -8.28
CA LYS A 561 24.87 -5.90 -8.14
C LYS A 561 24.23 -6.10 -6.77
N ARG A 562 24.39 -7.29 -6.20
CA ARG A 562 24.01 -7.58 -4.81
C ARG A 562 24.79 -6.70 -3.85
N ALA A 563 26.12 -6.58 -4.03
CA ALA A 563 26.97 -5.72 -3.23
C ALA A 563 26.54 -4.24 -3.30
N ASP A 564 26.27 -3.73 -4.50
CA ASP A 564 25.84 -2.33 -4.69
C ASP A 564 24.49 -2.05 -4.01
N SER A 565 23.56 -2.99 -4.12
CA SER A 565 22.24 -2.86 -3.52
C SER A 565 22.28 -3.04 -2.00
N LEU A 566 23.11 -3.95 -1.48
CA LEU A 566 23.36 -4.11 -0.05
C LEU A 566 24.01 -2.84 0.55
N GLU A 567 25.00 -2.26 -0.12
CA GLU A 567 25.56 -0.97 0.31
C GLU A 567 24.50 0.11 0.34
N THR A 568 23.63 0.15 -0.68
CA THR A 568 22.53 1.12 -0.74
C THR A 568 21.60 0.96 0.45
N VAL A 569 21.17 -0.27 0.78
CA VAL A 569 20.30 -0.55 1.92
C VAL A 569 20.98 -0.13 3.22
N MET A 570 22.17 -0.67 3.50
CA MET A 570 22.85 -0.45 4.77
C MET A 570 23.20 1.03 4.99
N ARG A 571 23.76 1.72 3.99
CA ARG A 571 24.19 3.11 4.14
C ARG A 571 22.99 4.06 4.24
N THR A 572 21.91 3.78 3.50
CA THR A 572 20.67 4.58 3.60
C THR A 572 19.97 4.37 4.94
N ALA A 573 19.86 3.13 5.42
CA ALA A 573 19.28 2.83 6.71
C ALA A 573 20.11 3.42 7.85
N PHE A 574 21.42 3.17 7.87
CA PHE A 574 22.30 3.67 8.92
C PHE A 574 22.40 5.20 8.95
N SER A 575 22.28 5.89 7.81
CA SER A 575 22.22 7.36 7.77
C SER A 575 20.86 7.96 8.17
N THR A 576 19.81 7.16 8.27
CA THR A 576 18.47 7.64 8.61
C THR A 576 18.28 7.73 10.13
N PRO A 577 18.05 8.91 10.74
CA PRO A 577 18.05 9.08 12.20
C PRO A 577 17.06 8.20 12.97
N GLY A 578 15.89 7.90 12.38
CA GLY A 578 14.88 7.05 13.02
C GLY A 578 15.23 5.57 13.06
N VAL A 579 16.21 5.12 12.25
CA VAL A 579 16.68 3.74 12.28
C VAL A 579 17.66 3.57 13.43
N GLN A 580 17.52 2.52 14.24
CA GLN A 580 18.43 2.25 15.37
C GLN A 580 19.01 0.84 15.35
N GLY A 581 18.50 -0.06 14.51
CA GLY A 581 19.02 -1.41 14.35
C GLY A 581 19.05 -1.88 12.90
N LEU A 582 20.05 -2.72 12.58
CA LEU A 582 20.23 -3.43 11.31
C LEU A 582 20.69 -4.85 11.65
N ILE A 583 19.88 -5.85 11.30
CA ILE A 583 20.16 -7.27 11.47
C ILE A 583 20.08 -7.92 10.08
N LEU A 584 21.09 -8.72 9.72
CA LEU A 584 21.06 -9.50 8.49
C LEU A 584 20.32 -10.82 8.73
N TRP A 585 19.44 -11.22 7.81
CA TRP A 585 18.71 -12.48 7.95
C TRP A 585 19.60 -13.73 7.80
N SER A 586 20.54 -13.66 6.85
CA SER A 586 21.48 -14.73 6.58
C SER A 586 22.73 -14.15 5.92
N PHE A 587 23.86 -14.81 6.15
CA PHE A 587 25.12 -14.48 5.48
C PHE A 587 25.63 -15.61 4.58
N TRP A 588 25.07 -16.82 4.67
CA TRP A 588 25.61 -18.04 4.05
C TRP A 588 24.65 -18.64 3.04
N ASP A 589 25.19 -19.00 1.87
CA ASP A 589 24.43 -19.50 0.71
C ASP A 589 23.64 -20.79 0.96
N HIS A 590 24.02 -21.56 1.98
CA HIS A 590 23.29 -22.76 2.41
C HIS A 590 22.22 -22.51 3.50
N SER A 591 22.05 -21.28 3.99
CA SER A 591 21.19 -20.99 5.16
C SER A 591 20.01 -20.05 4.90
N SER A 592 19.92 -19.46 3.71
CA SER A 592 18.83 -18.53 3.39
C SER A 592 17.62 -19.24 2.76
N TRP A 593 16.43 -18.96 3.29
CA TRP A 593 15.15 -19.42 2.72
C TRP A 593 14.89 -18.85 1.32
N ARG A 594 15.53 -17.72 0.96
CA ARG A 594 15.44 -17.09 -0.38
C ARG A 594 16.46 -17.66 -1.37
N GLY A 595 17.17 -18.71 -0.97
CA GLY A 595 18.21 -19.37 -1.75
C GLY A 595 19.57 -18.68 -1.68
N PRO A 596 20.56 -19.19 -2.43
CA PRO A 596 21.97 -18.82 -2.28
C PRO A 596 22.26 -17.36 -2.69
N TYR A 597 21.34 -16.75 -3.45
CA TYR A 597 21.55 -15.42 -4.03
C TYR A 597 21.26 -14.25 -3.09
N THR A 598 21.33 -14.50 -1.78
CA THR A 598 21.30 -13.49 -0.71
C THR A 598 22.58 -13.49 0.13
N SER A 599 23.48 -14.44 -0.11
CA SER A 599 24.65 -14.69 0.73
C SER A 599 25.74 -13.64 0.61
N LEU A 600 26.53 -13.54 1.67
CA LEU A 600 27.81 -12.83 1.76
C LEU A 600 29.00 -13.78 1.58
N VAL A 601 28.80 -15.07 1.85
CA VAL A 601 29.80 -16.12 1.71
C VAL A 601 29.22 -17.35 1.01
N GLU A 602 30.08 -18.08 0.31
CA GLU A 602 29.72 -19.20 -0.55
C GLU A 602 30.43 -20.48 -0.11
N GLY A 603 29.72 -21.60 -0.22
CA GLY A 603 30.26 -22.93 0.04
C GLY A 603 30.57 -23.23 1.51
N ASN A 604 31.00 -24.46 1.76
CA ASN A 604 31.38 -24.94 3.10
C ASN A 604 32.72 -24.37 3.60
N ASP A 605 33.51 -23.79 2.71
CA ASP A 605 34.76 -23.09 3.01
C ASP A 605 34.55 -21.61 3.35
N TRP A 606 33.30 -21.13 3.37
CA TRP A 606 32.91 -19.76 3.74
C TRP A 606 33.63 -18.70 2.89
N LYS A 607 33.79 -18.97 1.59
CA LYS A 607 34.48 -18.06 0.68
C LYS A 607 33.69 -16.76 0.54
N ILE A 608 34.31 -15.64 0.90
CA ILE A 608 33.66 -14.33 0.86
C ILE A 608 33.45 -13.89 -0.60
N ASN A 609 32.21 -13.53 -0.94
CA ASN A 609 31.87 -12.99 -2.26
C ASN A 609 31.90 -11.45 -2.28
N ALA A 610 31.55 -10.84 -3.42
CA ALA A 610 31.58 -9.38 -3.57
C ALA A 610 30.66 -8.65 -2.56
N ALA A 611 29.49 -9.22 -2.23
CA ALA A 611 28.59 -8.65 -1.24
C ALA A 611 29.19 -8.75 0.18
N GLY A 612 29.82 -9.87 0.53
CA GLY A 612 30.52 -10.02 1.80
C GLY A 612 31.73 -9.08 1.94
N LEU A 613 32.49 -8.85 0.87
CA LEU A 613 33.57 -7.87 0.86
C LEU A 613 33.04 -6.44 1.07
N ARG A 614 31.92 -6.09 0.43
CA ARG A 614 31.26 -4.79 0.62
C ARG A 614 30.77 -4.63 2.05
N TYR A 615 30.10 -5.64 2.61
CA TYR A 615 29.65 -5.66 4.00
C TYR A 615 30.80 -5.42 4.98
N ARG A 616 31.91 -6.17 4.86
CA ARG A 616 33.09 -5.99 5.72
C ARG A 616 33.71 -4.60 5.60
N SER A 617 33.72 -4.03 4.39
CA SER A 617 34.21 -2.66 4.16
C SER A 617 33.36 -1.63 4.91
N LEU A 618 32.03 -1.77 4.87
CA LEU A 618 31.11 -0.89 5.60
C LEU A 618 31.26 -1.04 7.11
N LEU A 619 31.36 -2.27 7.63
CA LEU A 619 31.60 -2.48 9.06
C LEU A 619 32.90 -1.82 9.51
N LYS A 620 34.00 -2.00 8.75
CA LYS A 620 35.27 -1.33 9.05
C LYS A 620 35.17 0.19 9.00
N GLN A 621 34.32 0.74 8.13
CA GLN A 621 34.04 2.18 8.05
C GLN A 621 33.20 2.67 9.24
N TRP A 622 32.35 1.80 9.82
CA TRP A 622 31.33 2.14 10.82
C TRP A 622 31.63 1.63 12.23
N THR A 623 32.84 1.19 12.49
CA THR A 623 33.31 0.88 13.84
C THR A 623 34.40 1.83 14.28
N THR A 624 34.43 2.10 15.59
CA THR A 624 35.52 2.89 16.17
C THR A 624 36.60 1.93 16.64
N HIS A 625 37.71 1.89 15.91
CA HIS A 625 38.95 1.26 16.34
C HIS A 625 40.06 2.29 16.19
N LEU A 626 40.55 2.80 17.31
CA LEU A 626 41.51 3.89 17.36
C LEU A 626 42.61 3.55 18.37
N ALA A 627 43.84 3.85 18.00
CA ALA A 627 44.97 3.99 18.90
C ALA A 627 45.44 5.45 18.77
N ILE A 628 45.34 6.21 19.86
CA ILE A 628 45.59 7.66 19.84
C ILE A 628 46.47 8.12 21.00
N SER A 629 47.35 9.07 20.70
CA SER A 629 48.13 9.81 21.70
C SER A 629 47.30 10.90 22.40
N ALA A 630 47.80 11.35 23.55
CA ALA A 630 47.20 12.45 24.29
C ALA A 630 47.15 13.72 23.42
N THR A 631 45.96 14.30 23.29
CA THR A 631 45.73 15.57 22.57
C THR A 631 46.31 16.76 23.32
N SER A 632 46.26 16.72 24.66
CA SER A 632 46.91 17.70 25.51
C SER A 632 47.22 17.11 26.88
N ILE A 633 48.18 17.71 27.57
CA ILE A 633 48.58 17.36 28.92
C ILE A 633 48.63 18.67 29.71
N ASP A 634 47.94 18.73 30.85
CA ASP A 634 47.97 19.87 31.77
C ASP A 634 48.30 19.37 33.18
N GLN A 635 49.40 19.88 33.76
CA GLN A 635 49.92 19.52 35.08
C GLN A 635 50.03 18.00 35.33
N SER A 636 48.92 17.40 35.76
CA SER A 636 48.75 16.04 36.22
C SER A 636 47.76 15.24 35.38
N ASP A 637 47.16 15.79 34.32
CA ASP A 637 46.08 15.14 33.59
C ASP A 637 46.40 15.01 32.10
N ALA A 638 45.98 13.89 31.51
CA ALA A 638 46.09 13.63 30.08
C ALA A 638 44.70 13.62 29.43
N TYR A 639 44.56 14.34 28.32
CA TYR A 639 43.32 14.47 27.58
C TYR A 639 43.41 13.77 26.23
N PHE A 640 42.36 13.02 25.88
CA PHE A 640 42.25 12.31 24.60
C PHE A 640 40.93 12.71 23.94
N ASP A 641 41.04 13.42 22.83
CA ASP A 641 39.89 13.86 22.03
C ASP A 641 39.74 12.96 20.80
N PHE A 642 38.54 12.42 20.60
CA PHE A 642 38.22 11.68 19.38
C PHE A 642 36.73 11.80 19.02
N ARG A 643 36.38 11.36 17.82
CA ARG A 643 34.99 11.31 17.35
C ARG A 643 34.61 9.87 17.05
N GLY A 644 33.96 9.22 18.00
CA GLY A 644 33.59 7.80 17.95
C GLY A 644 32.15 7.58 17.51
N PHE A 645 31.88 6.38 16.99
CA PHE A 645 30.55 5.85 16.72
C PHE A 645 29.79 5.54 18.01
N LEU A 646 28.47 5.77 18.03
CA LEU A 646 27.64 5.48 19.20
C LEU A 646 27.69 3.99 19.55
N GLY A 647 27.74 3.66 20.84
CA GLY A 647 27.80 2.29 21.36
C GLY A 647 28.52 2.21 22.69
N ASP A 648 28.62 1.00 23.24
CA ASP A 648 29.39 0.76 24.46
C ASP A 648 30.87 0.64 24.11
N TYR A 649 31.75 1.10 24.99
CA TYR A 649 33.20 1.10 24.80
C TYR A 649 33.88 0.44 25.99
N GLU A 650 34.85 -0.42 25.71
CA GLU A 650 35.94 -0.77 26.62
C GLU A 650 37.21 -0.03 26.18
N VAL A 651 37.83 0.67 27.11
CA VAL A 651 39.03 1.48 26.92
C VAL A 651 40.18 0.84 27.69
N PHE A 652 41.25 0.46 27.00
CA PHE A 652 42.44 -0.13 27.62
C PHE A 652 43.57 0.89 27.65
N LEU A 653 43.88 1.46 28.82
CA LEU A 653 45.06 2.30 28.98
C LEU A 653 46.28 1.45 29.34
N HIS A 654 47.28 1.43 28.48
CA HIS A 654 48.61 0.87 28.73
C HIS A 654 49.50 1.91 29.41
N LEU A 655 49.81 1.67 30.68
CA LEU A 655 50.72 2.51 31.45
C LEU A 655 52.18 2.08 31.21
N PRO A 656 53.16 3.01 31.20
CA PRO A 656 54.57 2.65 30.95
C PRO A 656 55.21 1.74 32.01
N ASN A 657 54.54 1.51 33.15
CA ASN A 657 54.95 0.53 34.14
C ASN A 657 54.49 -0.91 33.80
N GLY A 658 53.87 -1.12 32.63
CA GLY A 658 53.34 -2.40 32.18
C GLY A 658 51.97 -2.77 32.75
N GLN A 659 51.32 -1.89 33.52
CA GLN A 659 49.92 -2.10 33.96
C GLN A 659 48.93 -1.65 32.89
N ASN A 660 47.83 -2.39 32.77
CA ASN A 660 46.69 -2.02 31.94
C ASN A 660 45.52 -1.62 32.82
N VAL A 661 44.89 -0.49 32.53
CA VAL A 661 43.66 -0.04 33.19
C VAL A 661 42.53 -0.15 32.17
N THR A 662 41.50 -0.94 32.48
CA THR A 662 40.30 -1.03 31.67
C THR A 662 39.23 -0.10 32.24
N HIS A 663 38.61 0.70 31.38
CA HIS A 663 37.45 1.52 31.72
C HIS A 663 36.34 1.29 30.72
N THR A 664 35.09 1.29 31.16
CA THR A 664 33.94 1.15 30.25
C THR A 664 33.05 2.38 30.30
N PHE A 665 32.50 2.75 29.15
CA PHE A 665 31.52 3.83 29.05
C PHE A 665 30.62 3.63 27.84
N THR A 666 29.42 4.21 27.85
CA THR A 666 28.52 4.23 26.69
C THR A 666 28.57 5.58 26.01
N LEU A 667 28.72 5.57 24.69
CA LEU A 667 28.64 6.77 23.85
C LEU A 667 27.23 6.95 23.31
N ASP A 668 26.38 7.62 24.09
CA ASP A 668 25.00 7.90 23.71
C ASP A 668 24.87 9.06 22.71
N PRO A 669 23.79 9.08 21.90
CA PRO A 669 23.44 10.23 21.10
C PRO A 669 23.41 11.52 21.94
N GLY A 670 23.97 12.62 21.42
CA GLY A 670 23.92 13.89 22.12
C GLY A 670 24.63 15.03 21.40
N ASN A 671 24.26 16.24 21.78
CA ASN A 671 24.92 17.45 21.27
C ASN A 671 26.22 17.72 22.03
N GLY A 672 27.22 18.21 21.31
CA GLY A 672 28.50 18.60 21.90
C GLY A 672 29.40 17.43 22.29
N GLN A 673 30.50 17.77 22.97
CA GLN A 673 31.52 16.82 23.40
C GLN A 673 31.10 16.12 24.69
N LEU A 674 31.17 14.79 24.74
CA LEU A 674 31.00 14.01 25.96
C LEU A 674 32.32 14.02 26.74
N HIS A 675 32.29 14.46 28.00
CA HIS A 675 33.47 14.47 28.87
C HIS A 675 33.42 13.30 29.83
N ILE A 676 34.46 12.48 29.83
CA ILE A 676 34.57 11.28 30.69
C ILE A 676 35.85 11.40 31.51
N ASN A 677 35.74 11.26 32.82
CA ASN A 677 36.88 11.26 33.73
C ASN A 677 37.24 9.83 34.10
N VAL A 678 38.47 9.43 33.83
CA VAL A 678 38.99 8.11 34.17
C VAL A 678 40.04 8.26 35.28
N PRO A 679 39.74 7.83 36.52
CA PRO A 679 40.71 7.90 37.60
C PRO A 679 41.81 6.85 37.38
N LEU A 680 43.07 7.24 37.55
CA LEU A 680 44.18 6.30 37.54
C LEU A 680 44.35 5.61 38.91
N PRO A 681 44.68 4.31 38.94
CA PRO A 681 44.96 3.62 40.19
C PRO A 681 46.19 4.24 40.88
N VAL A 682 46.07 4.52 42.18
CA VAL A 682 47.20 4.88 43.04
C VAL A 682 48.06 3.64 43.18
N SER A 683 49.19 3.55 42.47
CA SER A 683 50.10 2.44 42.72
C SER A 683 50.69 2.60 44.13
N THR A 684 50.39 1.61 44.95
CA THR A 684 50.90 1.39 46.30
C THR A 684 52.43 1.46 46.32
N ILE A 685 52.91 2.33 47.21
CA ILE A 685 54.25 2.40 47.79
C ILE A 685 55.05 1.08 47.62
N VAL A 686 56.10 1.12 46.79
CA VAL A 686 57.33 0.39 47.11
C VAL A 686 58.37 1.43 47.46
N LYS A 687 58.49 1.71 48.76
CA LYS A 687 59.66 2.41 49.29
C LYS A 687 60.87 1.54 48.99
N SER A 688 61.86 2.16 48.36
CA SER A 688 63.22 1.63 48.28
C SER A 688 63.71 1.24 49.68
N SER A 689 64.06 -0.02 49.89
CA SER A 689 64.97 -0.41 50.96
C SER A 689 66.07 -1.31 50.41
N SER A 690 67.28 -0.83 50.61
CA SER A 690 68.59 -1.40 50.37
C SER A 690 68.84 -2.76 51.04
N GLN A 691 69.77 -3.51 50.42
CA GLN A 691 70.61 -4.60 50.98
C GLN A 691 69.95 -5.94 51.34
N ALA A 692 70.34 -7.01 50.65
CA ALA A 692 71.24 -8.05 51.18
C ALA A 692 71.36 -9.25 50.21
N ALA A 693 72.49 -9.96 50.33
CA ALA A 693 73.02 -10.91 49.38
C ALA A 693 72.50 -12.36 49.51
N SER A 694 72.77 -13.12 48.44
CA SER A 694 73.04 -14.57 48.39
C SER A 694 71.93 -15.57 48.72
N LYS A 695 71.56 -16.40 47.73
CA LYS A 695 71.85 -17.86 47.67
C LYS A 695 71.05 -18.52 46.54
N PHE A 696 71.75 -19.20 45.63
CA PHE A 696 71.20 -20.35 44.91
C PHE A 696 71.03 -21.52 45.91
N PRO A 697 70.08 -22.44 45.70
CA PRO A 697 70.42 -23.66 44.97
C PRO A 697 69.38 -24.15 43.95
N THR A 698 69.96 -24.88 43.00
CA THR A 698 69.45 -25.86 42.05
C THR A 698 68.59 -26.98 42.68
N ASP A 699 67.59 -27.44 41.94
CA ASP A 699 67.15 -28.85 41.71
C ASP A 699 65.82 -28.78 40.90
N ALA A 700 65.74 -29.09 39.60
CA ALA A 700 65.91 -30.34 38.84
C ALA A 700 64.62 -31.21 38.75
N HIS A 701 64.10 -31.32 37.51
CA HIS A 701 63.18 -32.32 36.92
C HIS A 701 61.66 -32.23 37.28
N PHE A 702 60.69 -32.28 36.35
CA PHE A 702 60.48 -33.21 35.22
C PHE A 702 59.72 -32.58 34.02
N THR A 703 59.75 -33.32 32.90
CA THR A 703 59.64 -33.00 31.46
C THR A 703 58.24 -32.78 30.82
N PRO A 704 58.19 -32.26 29.56
CA PRO A 704 56.99 -31.82 28.83
C PRO A 704 56.44 -32.89 27.85
N ASN A 705 55.17 -32.73 27.44
CA ASN A 705 54.64 -33.34 26.21
C ASN A 705 53.56 -32.44 25.58
N ALA A 706 53.94 -31.72 24.52
CA ALA A 706 53.04 -31.20 23.50
C ALA A 706 53.80 -31.18 22.17
N PRO A 707 53.33 -31.85 21.09
CA PRO A 707 54.01 -31.81 19.81
C PRO A 707 53.74 -30.49 19.08
N GLN A 708 54.83 -29.85 18.66
CA GLN A 708 54.88 -28.73 17.73
C GLN A 708 54.62 -29.20 16.29
N PHE A 709 54.01 -28.35 15.46
CA PHE A 709 54.44 -28.20 14.07
C PHE A 709 54.56 -26.73 13.70
N THR A 710 55.60 -26.48 12.92
CA THR A 710 56.37 -25.23 12.75
C THR A 710 55.89 -24.38 11.58
N PHE A 711 55.87 -23.06 11.75
CA PHE A 711 55.83 -22.09 10.65
C PHE A 711 57.26 -21.68 10.29
N ASN A 712 57.70 -22.03 9.07
CA ASN A 712 58.93 -21.49 8.49
C ASN A 712 58.63 -20.20 7.73
N GLN A 713 59.48 -19.20 7.97
CA GLN A 713 59.52 -17.91 7.29
C GLN A 713 59.96 -18.05 5.83
N VAL A 714 59.32 -17.29 4.93
CA VAL A 714 59.94 -16.78 3.69
C VAL A 714 59.46 -15.33 3.45
N GLN A 715 60.40 -14.49 3.05
CA GLN A 715 60.39 -13.04 2.94
C GLN A 715 59.45 -12.45 1.86
N PRO A 716 59.09 -11.15 1.94
CA PRO A 716 58.35 -10.47 0.88
C PRO A 716 59.29 -10.02 -0.26
N GLY A 717 59.11 -10.61 -1.44
CA GLY A 717 59.71 -10.12 -2.69
C GLY A 717 58.82 -9.05 -3.32
N PHE A 718 59.12 -7.78 -3.05
CA PHE A 718 58.67 -6.66 -3.87
C PHE A 718 59.43 -6.68 -5.20
N LYS A 719 58.71 -6.71 -6.32
CA LYS A 719 59.23 -6.29 -7.63
C LYS A 719 58.28 -5.25 -8.21
N ASP A 720 58.80 -4.04 -8.33
CA ASP A 720 58.31 -3.02 -9.25
C ASP A 720 58.18 -3.58 -10.67
N PHE A 721 57.08 -3.28 -11.33
CA PHE A 721 57.00 -3.19 -12.78
C PHE A 721 56.15 -1.96 -13.13
N SER A 722 56.88 -0.90 -13.51
CA SER A 722 56.40 0.24 -14.28
C SER A 722 56.05 -0.17 -15.71
N ASP A 723 55.06 0.51 -16.27
CA ASP A 723 54.81 0.82 -17.68
C ASP A 723 55.25 -0.20 -18.74
N GLU A 724 54.27 -0.85 -19.37
CA GLU A 724 54.31 -1.07 -20.82
C GLU A 724 52.87 -1.19 -21.37
N ASP A 725 52.60 -0.38 -22.39
CA ASP A 725 51.42 -0.36 -23.24
C ASP A 725 51.17 -1.74 -23.88
N GLU A 726 49.93 -2.25 -23.83
CA GLU A 726 49.44 -3.10 -24.92
C GLU A 726 47.92 -3.02 -25.10
N GLN A 727 47.59 -2.55 -26.31
CA GLN A 727 46.33 -2.32 -27.01
C GLN A 727 45.14 -3.26 -26.73
N GLU A 728 43.97 -2.60 -26.75
CA GLU A 728 42.63 -3.14 -27.01
C GLU A 728 42.63 -4.26 -28.06
N LYS A 729 42.03 -5.41 -27.69
CA LYS A 729 41.35 -6.29 -28.63
C LYS A 729 39.99 -6.69 -28.06
N ASP A 730 38.97 -6.35 -28.84
CA ASP A 730 37.59 -6.75 -28.69
C ASP A 730 37.46 -8.28 -28.76
N ASP A 731 37.29 -8.93 -27.62
CA ASP A 731 36.78 -10.30 -27.57
C ASP A 731 35.25 -10.27 -27.44
N GLU A 732 34.62 -10.40 -28.60
CA GLU A 732 33.19 -10.59 -28.82
C GLU A 732 32.70 -11.84 -28.05
N PHE A 733 31.97 -11.63 -26.94
CA PHE A 733 31.31 -12.71 -26.21
C PHE A 733 30.01 -13.16 -26.92
N PRO A 734 29.79 -14.48 -27.07
CA PRO A 734 28.74 -15.03 -27.93
C PRO A 734 27.33 -14.82 -27.38
N GLU A 735 26.39 -14.62 -28.32
CA GLU A 735 24.95 -14.59 -28.10
C GLU A 735 24.44 -15.75 -27.23
N SER A 736 23.40 -15.44 -26.45
CA SER A 736 22.62 -16.34 -25.63
C SER A 736 22.20 -17.60 -26.39
N LYS A 737 22.80 -18.75 -26.08
CA LYS A 737 22.31 -20.05 -26.56
C LYS A 737 20.99 -20.40 -25.86
N GLU A 738 19.99 -20.73 -26.66
CA GLU A 738 18.72 -21.32 -26.23
C GLU A 738 18.96 -22.57 -25.37
N VAL A 739 18.25 -22.69 -24.24
CA VAL A 739 18.23 -23.89 -23.41
C VAL A 739 17.43 -24.97 -24.15
N SER A 740 18.05 -26.12 -24.44
CA SER A 740 17.41 -27.21 -25.18
C SER A 740 16.26 -27.86 -24.38
N GLN A 741 15.18 -28.24 -25.07
CA GLN A 741 14.02 -28.94 -24.49
C GLN A 741 14.38 -30.23 -23.73
N SER A 742 15.50 -30.89 -24.08
CA SER A 742 15.98 -32.10 -23.41
C SER A 742 16.46 -31.86 -21.97
N LYS A 743 16.98 -30.66 -21.66
CA LYS A 743 17.46 -30.31 -20.32
C LYS A 743 16.31 -29.95 -19.38
N LEU A 744 15.21 -29.43 -19.94
CA LEU A 744 13.99 -29.11 -19.19
C LEU A 744 13.32 -30.38 -18.65
N THR A 745 13.27 -31.48 -19.41
CA THR A 745 12.57 -32.70 -18.99
C THR A 745 13.22 -33.44 -17.83
N ASP A 746 14.55 -33.38 -17.68
CA ASP A 746 15.26 -34.05 -16.59
C ASP A 746 15.08 -33.31 -15.24
N THR A 747 15.02 -31.98 -15.26
CA THR A 747 14.91 -31.18 -14.01
C THR A 747 13.57 -31.37 -13.28
N PHE A 748 12.48 -31.69 -13.99
CA PHE A 748 11.17 -31.93 -13.38
C PHE A 748 10.87 -33.42 -13.19
N ARG A 749 11.81 -34.32 -13.48
CA ARG A 749 11.55 -35.76 -13.42
C ARG A 749 11.14 -36.17 -12.00
N SER A 750 10.20 -37.11 -11.87
CA SER A 750 9.95 -37.90 -10.64
C SER A 750 9.95 -39.38 -11.03
N SER A 751 10.40 -40.24 -10.13
CA SER A 751 10.47 -41.70 -10.31
C SER A 751 9.14 -42.41 -10.08
N ILE A 752 8.18 -41.75 -9.44
CA ILE A 752 6.91 -42.32 -8.96
C ILE A 752 5.67 -41.53 -9.38
N GLY A 753 5.84 -40.45 -10.14
CA GLY A 753 4.74 -39.67 -10.69
C GLY A 753 5.15 -38.90 -11.94
N ALA A 754 4.18 -38.34 -12.63
CA ALA A 754 4.38 -37.67 -13.91
C ALA A 754 4.24 -36.16 -13.77
N TYR A 755 5.22 -35.40 -14.26
CA TYR A 755 5.11 -33.94 -14.34
C TYR A 755 4.02 -33.52 -15.33
N VAL A 756 3.06 -32.73 -14.87
CA VAL A 756 1.88 -32.30 -15.63
C VAL A 756 2.10 -30.91 -16.25
N GLY A 757 2.84 -30.04 -15.56
CA GLY A 757 3.19 -28.71 -16.06
C GLY A 757 3.34 -27.66 -14.96
N CYS A 758 3.71 -26.46 -15.39
CA CYS A 758 3.84 -25.28 -14.55
C CYS A 758 2.57 -24.43 -14.63
N PHE A 759 2.06 -23.97 -13.49
CA PHE A 759 0.80 -23.23 -13.40
C PHE A 759 0.95 -21.99 -12.50
N HIS A 760 0.23 -20.90 -12.79
CA HIS A 760 0.27 -19.68 -11.98
C HIS A 760 -0.52 -19.85 -10.67
N ASN A 761 0.10 -19.63 -9.51
CA ASN A 761 -0.45 -19.82 -8.17
C ASN A 761 -1.18 -18.58 -7.63
N SER A 762 -2.19 -18.08 -8.36
CA SER A 762 -2.94 -16.87 -7.97
C SER A 762 -3.95 -17.07 -6.83
N ASP A 763 -4.26 -18.32 -6.49
CA ASP A 763 -5.11 -18.69 -5.36
C ASP A 763 -4.74 -20.11 -4.87
N PRO A 764 -3.93 -20.24 -3.79
CA PRO A 764 -3.55 -21.55 -3.24
C PRO A 764 -4.77 -22.40 -2.84
N LEU A 765 -5.85 -21.75 -2.40
CA LEU A 765 -7.09 -22.42 -1.95
C LEU A 765 -7.87 -23.06 -3.12
N GLN A 766 -7.57 -22.70 -4.37
CA GLN A 766 -8.21 -23.26 -5.57
C GLN A 766 -7.39 -24.34 -6.27
N GLN A 767 -6.07 -24.44 -6.04
CA GLN A 767 -5.23 -25.39 -6.79
C GLN A 767 -4.93 -26.67 -6.02
N LEU A 768 -4.39 -26.61 -4.80
CA LEU A 768 -4.11 -27.79 -3.98
C LEU A 768 -4.24 -27.37 -2.50
N LYS A 769 -5.15 -28.00 -1.77
CA LYS A 769 -5.65 -27.50 -0.47
C LYS A 769 -4.89 -28.00 0.75
N HIS A 770 -4.11 -29.06 0.62
CA HIS A 770 -3.43 -29.69 1.75
C HIS A 770 -1.94 -29.44 1.63
N ARG A 771 -1.33 -28.93 2.70
CA ARG A 771 0.09 -28.59 2.73
C ARG A 771 0.84 -29.65 3.52
N TYR A 772 1.95 -30.12 2.98
CA TYR A 772 2.93 -30.89 3.72
C TYR A 772 4.04 -29.95 4.19
N GLU A 773 4.13 -29.76 5.51
CA GLU A 773 5.03 -28.76 6.10
C GLU A 773 6.47 -29.28 6.20
N GLY A 774 7.39 -28.54 5.58
CA GLY A 774 8.77 -28.39 6.07
C GLY A 774 9.69 -29.61 6.01
N HIS A 775 9.59 -30.47 4.99
CA HIS A 775 10.62 -31.51 4.81
C HIS A 775 11.99 -30.88 4.51
N PRO A 776 13.07 -31.16 5.27
CA PRO A 776 14.33 -30.42 5.22
C PRO A 776 15.12 -30.58 3.91
N ALA A 777 14.72 -31.53 3.06
CA ALA A 777 15.32 -31.81 1.76
C ALA A 777 14.24 -32.07 0.70
N MET A 778 13.30 -31.15 0.51
CA MET A 778 12.19 -31.33 -0.44
C MET A 778 12.66 -31.54 -1.88
N VAL A 779 12.12 -32.56 -2.56
CA VAL A 779 12.29 -32.87 -4.00
C VAL A 779 10.99 -33.44 -4.58
N PRO A 780 10.81 -33.54 -5.92
CA PRO A 780 9.58 -34.05 -6.51
C PRO A 780 9.16 -35.43 -6.03
N ASP A 781 10.10 -36.37 -5.85
CA ASP A 781 9.76 -37.70 -5.35
C ASP A 781 9.14 -37.65 -3.95
N ILE A 782 9.66 -36.83 -3.05
CA ILE A 782 9.15 -36.74 -1.69
C ILE A 782 7.73 -36.18 -1.68
N CYS A 783 7.49 -35.13 -2.46
CA CYS A 783 6.16 -34.52 -2.51
C CYS A 783 5.13 -35.43 -3.19
N VAL A 784 5.52 -36.07 -4.30
CA VAL A 784 4.66 -37.01 -5.03
C VAL A 784 4.33 -38.24 -4.17
N ASP A 785 5.33 -38.81 -3.48
CA ASP A 785 5.15 -39.98 -2.61
C ASP A 785 4.21 -39.66 -1.45
N HIS A 786 4.45 -38.51 -0.79
CA HIS A 786 3.62 -38.07 0.32
C HIS A 786 2.17 -37.85 -0.10
N CYS A 787 1.94 -37.10 -1.18
CA CYS A 787 0.58 -36.82 -1.66
C CYS A 787 -0.11 -38.11 -2.14
N GLY A 788 0.60 -38.98 -2.86
CA GLY A 788 0.07 -40.26 -3.35
C GLY A 788 -0.29 -41.23 -2.23
N SER A 789 0.59 -41.38 -1.24
CA SER A 789 0.37 -42.24 -0.06
C SER A 789 -0.79 -41.76 0.81
N ASN A 790 -1.12 -40.47 0.77
CA ASN A 790 -2.30 -39.89 1.43
C ASN A 790 -3.54 -39.82 0.53
N GLY A 791 -3.52 -40.47 -0.63
CA GLY A 791 -4.66 -40.65 -1.52
C GLY A 791 -4.99 -39.45 -2.43
N PHE A 792 -4.14 -38.41 -2.47
CA PHE A 792 -4.35 -37.26 -3.35
C PHE A 792 -3.92 -37.59 -4.78
N THR A 793 -4.65 -37.08 -5.77
CA THR A 793 -4.39 -37.31 -7.21
C THR A 793 -3.27 -36.44 -7.77
N PHE A 794 -3.01 -35.30 -7.12
CA PHE A 794 -2.00 -34.35 -7.56
C PHE A 794 -1.11 -33.90 -6.41
N ALA A 795 0.16 -33.73 -6.73
CA ALA A 795 1.16 -33.09 -5.91
C ALA A 795 1.62 -31.80 -6.59
N GLY A 796 1.99 -30.80 -5.82
CA GLY A 796 2.43 -29.51 -6.32
C GLY A 796 3.60 -28.98 -5.51
N LEU A 797 4.67 -28.61 -6.20
CA LEU A 797 5.85 -28.01 -5.61
C LEU A 797 5.87 -26.51 -5.87
N LEU A 798 6.07 -25.74 -4.80
CA LEU A 798 6.05 -24.29 -4.80
C LEU A 798 7.25 -23.77 -3.99
N MET A 799 7.84 -22.65 -4.43
CA MET A 799 8.89 -21.94 -3.69
C MET A 799 10.03 -22.85 -3.16
N ALA A 800 10.53 -23.75 -4.02
CA ALA A 800 11.67 -24.64 -3.77
C ALA A 800 11.48 -25.72 -2.68
N SER A 801 10.56 -25.54 -1.74
CA SER A 801 10.45 -26.34 -0.51
C SER A 801 9.02 -26.72 -0.14
N GLU A 802 8.02 -26.02 -0.64
CA GLU A 802 6.64 -26.26 -0.26
C GLU A 802 6.02 -27.38 -1.08
N CYS A 803 5.43 -28.36 -0.40
CA CYS A 803 4.65 -29.41 -1.02
C CYS A 803 3.16 -29.22 -0.72
N LEU A 804 2.35 -29.24 -1.78
CA LEU A 804 0.91 -29.11 -1.73
C LEU A 804 0.26 -30.35 -2.37
N CYS A 805 -0.85 -30.81 -1.82
CA CYS A 805 -1.59 -31.98 -2.28
C CYS A 805 -3.07 -31.65 -2.52
N GLY A 806 -3.68 -32.33 -3.49
CA GLY A 806 -5.10 -32.14 -3.80
C GLY A 806 -5.65 -33.14 -4.81
N PHE A 807 -6.97 -33.20 -4.92
CA PHE A 807 -7.68 -34.10 -5.83
C PHE A 807 -7.94 -33.48 -7.20
N TYR A 808 -7.90 -32.15 -7.30
CA TYR A 808 -8.18 -31.40 -8.51
C TYR A 808 -7.42 -30.08 -8.46
N PHE A 809 -7.10 -29.52 -9.63
CA PHE A 809 -6.50 -28.20 -9.79
C PHE A 809 -7.04 -27.55 -11.08
N SER A 810 -6.99 -26.22 -11.19
CA SER A 810 -7.39 -25.52 -12.42
C SER A 810 -6.31 -25.63 -13.51
N ARG A 811 -6.69 -26.09 -14.70
CA ARG A 811 -5.78 -26.18 -15.86
C ARG A 811 -5.68 -24.87 -16.66
N GLU A 812 -6.54 -23.90 -16.38
CA GLU A 812 -6.63 -22.63 -17.14
C GLU A 812 -5.45 -21.68 -16.91
N SER A 813 -4.64 -21.93 -15.88
CA SER A 813 -3.49 -21.12 -15.47
C SER A 813 -2.14 -21.67 -15.93
N LYS A 814 -2.10 -22.55 -16.95
CA LYS A 814 -0.86 -23.14 -17.45
C LYS A 814 0.08 -22.07 -18.01
N VAL A 815 1.34 -22.11 -17.57
CA VAL A 815 2.42 -21.23 -18.03
C VAL A 815 3.57 -22.06 -18.60
N ARG A 816 4.65 -21.40 -19.02
CA ARG A 816 5.84 -22.09 -19.52
C ARG A 816 6.62 -22.72 -18.36
N ASN A 817 7.30 -23.83 -18.62
CA ASN A 817 8.01 -24.60 -17.58
C ASN A 817 9.14 -23.81 -16.94
N GLU A 818 9.74 -22.85 -17.66
CA GLU A 818 10.83 -22.02 -17.16
C GLU A 818 10.42 -21.17 -15.95
N GLU A 819 9.12 -20.89 -15.80
CA GLU A 819 8.58 -20.14 -14.67
C GLU A 819 8.56 -20.99 -13.37
N CYS A 820 8.74 -22.32 -13.48
CA CYS A 820 8.80 -23.27 -12.36
C CYS A 820 10.20 -23.88 -12.14
N MET A 821 11.27 -23.22 -12.61
CA MET A 821 12.64 -23.73 -12.50
C MET A 821 13.38 -23.30 -11.22
N LEU A 822 12.68 -23.00 -10.11
CA LEU A 822 13.39 -22.82 -8.84
C LEU A 822 14.01 -24.17 -8.43
N PRO A 823 15.31 -24.20 -8.10
CA PRO A 823 15.96 -25.42 -7.62
C PRO A 823 15.27 -25.97 -6.37
N CYS A 824 15.18 -27.29 -6.25
CA CYS A 824 14.64 -27.94 -5.06
C CYS A 824 15.57 -27.79 -3.85
N GLN A 825 14.99 -27.63 -2.66
CA GLN A 825 15.74 -27.57 -1.40
C GLN A 825 16.62 -28.81 -1.17
N GLY A 826 16.14 -30.00 -1.55
CA GLY A 826 16.88 -31.26 -1.38
C GLY A 826 17.76 -31.69 -2.54
N ASP A 827 17.63 -31.05 -3.72
CA ASP A 827 18.41 -31.38 -4.92
C ASP A 827 18.41 -30.21 -5.91
N TYR A 828 19.51 -29.47 -5.99
CA TYR A 828 19.61 -28.26 -6.80
C TYR A 828 19.67 -28.50 -8.31
N GLU A 829 19.82 -29.75 -8.75
CA GLU A 829 19.72 -30.10 -10.18
C GLU A 829 18.27 -30.31 -10.62
N ARG A 830 17.32 -30.29 -9.68
CA ARG A 830 15.89 -30.52 -9.90
C ARG A 830 15.07 -29.28 -9.59
N SER A 831 13.88 -29.21 -10.18
CA SER A 831 13.00 -28.03 -10.16
C SER A 831 11.78 -28.25 -9.25
N CYS A 832 11.54 -27.32 -8.33
CA CYS A 832 10.47 -27.35 -7.33
C CYS A 832 9.62 -26.07 -7.35
N GLY A 833 9.10 -25.73 -8.52
CA GLY A 833 8.15 -24.62 -8.69
C GLY A 833 8.81 -23.26 -8.88
N GLY A 834 8.06 -22.19 -8.63
CA GLY A 834 8.42 -20.80 -8.89
C GLY A 834 7.95 -19.88 -7.77
N GLN A 835 8.40 -18.61 -7.76
CA GLN A 835 7.97 -17.63 -6.73
C GLN A 835 6.45 -17.40 -6.72
N LYS A 836 5.79 -17.55 -7.86
CA LYS A 836 4.34 -17.40 -8.04
C LYS A 836 3.73 -18.53 -8.86
N TYR A 837 4.50 -19.60 -9.06
CA TYR A 837 4.15 -20.67 -9.99
C TYR A 837 4.36 -22.02 -9.31
N ILE A 838 3.44 -22.95 -9.55
CA ILE A 838 3.45 -24.27 -8.94
C ILE A 838 3.75 -25.32 -10.02
N ALA A 839 4.72 -26.19 -9.74
CA ALA A 839 5.03 -27.36 -10.57
C ALA A 839 4.11 -28.50 -10.16
N ILE A 840 3.19 -28.89 -11.03
CA ILE A 840 2.16 -29.91 -10.73
C ILE A 840 2.57 -31.27 -11.27
N TYR A 841 2.32 -32.29 -10.47
CA TYR A 841 2.60 -33.70 -10.72
C TYR A 841 1.34 -34.55 -10.52
N SER A 842 1.17 -35.56 -11.36
CA SER A 842 0.24 -36.68 -11.11
C SER A 842 0.90 -37.65 -10.15
N THR A 843 0.17 -38.08 -9.12
CA THR A 843 0.63 -39.09 -8.14
C THR A 843 0.37 -40.53 -8.58
N SER A 844 -0.30 -40.72 -9.73
CA SER A 844 -0.59 -42.01 -10.37
C SER A 844 -0.21 -42.00 -11.84
#